data_AF-A0A1A2YDD5-F1
#
_entry.id   AF-A0A1A2YDD5-F1
#
_cell.length_a   1.000
_cell.length_b   1.000
_cell.length_c   1.000
_cell.angle_alpha   90.00
_cell.angle_beta   90.00
_cell.angle_gamma   90.00
#
_symmetry.space_group_name_H-M   'P 1'
#
loop_
_entity.id
_entity.type
_entity.pdbx_description
1 polymer ?
#
loop_
_entity_poly.entity_id
_entity_poly.type
_entity_poly.pdbx_seq_one_letter_code
_entity_poly.pdbx_strand_id
1 'polypeptide(L)'
;MRLPWPLTGRSEETAAIGAAISASDASGIVVHGAAGVGKSRIAREALSVAESQGCECRWVAGTSSARAIPLGAFSAWAASGGTETVQLLRGVIESLTAAPLGVTVVLCVDDVHLLDDLSIFVVHQIVQRGAAKVILTIRDGEPITAAVREIWTLGQFDRLDLQALSLDETTILLSATFDGPVDPAAAQRLWKLTRGNVLYLRNIVEQEVADGRIVQRHGYWQWLGDPVMPPGLVELIESRIGALPAPVSDVIDALAVGEPIELAALRRIAEASAVEEADTRGLITLEHVAGGVEVRVAHPLYGEVRRRRAPATRLRRLRGLVAAELAAADDPDDIQVVVRRATLSLDSDLKPDAGLLVRAAHGAVWLADLPLADRLAEAAIRAGAGPESNFVRAHALSWLGRGEEADAVLTEIHTSLLDEVDRARFAFWRASNMLWVLGDPAGAKKVIDEASRTTSPQARSYIDAFLTVYWFATDRPDAAIQASKKLVLDDLPAVVDAEIAWVLADIAAEAGRTTEAVAVADAGYSVAARSLDAPHMRFNIADAHVTALLLAGRVADALDVAERVRPQGAELPGAAQLLGAAIAGQAALGAGRLHSARALLEQAAEGLSATHALGWGYRYGVPRAIALAMCGSTVDAAAALAALDKQRRPFRLLDFERSLARAWVGAAQGAVSEAVTVLLSEAERASANGQFAAEVVCLQTAAQFGNRSCAPRLGELKGIVEGPRVSVAAWFATALREGDAAGLTAVSIEFERMGDLIAAVDAAAHAALVYRQRGLRGSALGCAARANALAEQCGGAWTPALRQVSQPVPLSDREREIVMLIGEGLSSREIAERLTLSVRTVESHVYRAMSKTGTTSRAELASLIPSHRARTE
;
A
#
# COMPACT_ATOMS: atom_id res chain seq x y z
N MET A 1 12.72 -25.92 1.40
CA MET A 1 12.45 -25.43 2.77
C MET A 1 10.96 -25.63 3.03
N ARG A 2 10.53 -26.29 4.11
CA ARG A 2 9.08 -26.40 4.41
C ARG A 2 8.67 -25.12 5.15
N LEU A 3 7.84 -24.30 4.51
CA LEU A 3 7.31 -23.08 5.12
C LEU A 3 6.26 -23.44 6.19
N PRO A 4 6.24 -22.75 7.34
CA PRO A 4 5.17 -22.90 8.32
C PRO A 4 3.90 -22.20 7.81
N TRP A 5 2.79 -22.92 7.71
CA TRP A 5 1.49 -22.34 7.32
C TRP A 5 0.59 -22.24 8.56
N PRO A 6 0.57 -21.09 9.27
CA PRO A 6 -0.26 -20.90 10.46
C PRO A 6 -1.75 -20.76 10.09
N LEU A 7 -2.64 -21.04 11.04
CA LEU A 7 -4.06 -20.73 10.88
C LEU A 7 -4.27 -19.25 11.25
N THR A 8 -4.35 -18.39 10.24
CA THR A 8 -4.55 -16.94 10.39
C THR A 8 -5.79 -16.50 9.61
N GLY A 9 -6.42 -15.41 10.06
CA GLY A 9 -7.65 -14.90 9.44
C GLY A 9 -8.87 -15.82 9.59
N ARG A 10 -8.93 -16.63 10.65
CA ARG A 10 -10.04 -17.59 10.90
C ARG A 10 -10.56 -17.57 12.34
N SER A 11 -10.33 -16.47 13.05
CA SER A 11 -10.63 -16.37 14.48
C SER A 11 -12.12 -16.45 14.77
N GLU A 12 -12.95 -15.82 13.93
CA GLU A 12 -14.41 -15.86 14.07
C GLU A 12 -14.98 -17.25 13.80
N GLU A 13 -14.53 -17.91 12.74
CA GLU A 13 -14.98 -19.25 12.39
C GLU A 13 -14.54 -20.29 13.42
N THR A 14 -13.34 -20.13 13.98
CA THR A 14 -12.84 -21.01 15.06
C THR A 14 -13.65 -20.80 16.33
N ALA A 15 -14.00 -19.55 16.67
CA ALA A 15 -14.87 -19.24 17.79
C ALA A 15 -16.29 -19.80 17.61
N ALA A 16 -16.84 -19.75 16.39
CA ALA A 16 -18.15 -20.31 16.06
C ALA A 16 -18.18 -21.84 16.26
N ILE A 17 -17.15 -22.55 15.79
CA ILE A 17 -17.04 -24.01 16.03
C ILE A 17 -16.92 -24.31 17.53
N GLY A 18 -16.12 -23.53 18.26
CA GLY A 18 -15.97 -23.69 19.72
C GLY A 18 -17.28 -23.44 20.49
N ALA A 19 -18.06 -22.45 20.08
CA ALA A 19 -19.37 -22.15 20.65
C ALA A 19 -20.35 -23.31 20.42
N ALA A 20 -20.40 -23.87 19.21
CA ALA A 20 -21.26 -25.00 18.88
C ALA A 20 -20.89 -26.29 19.64
N ILE A 21 -19.59 -26.54 19.88
CA ILE A 21 -19.14 -27.66 20.73
C ILE A 21 -19.62 -27.47 22.18
N SER A 22 -19.57 -26.23 22.69
CA SER A 22 -19.86 -25.90 24.09
C SER A 22 -21.36 -25.75 24.40
N ALA A 23 -22.18 -25.46 23.39
CA ALA A 23 -23.62 -25.23 23.54
C ALA A 23 -24.34 -26.50 24.03
N SER A 24 -25.29 -26.41 24.97
CA SER A 24 -25.98 -27.60 25.51
C SER A 24 -27.08 -28.16 24.60
N ASP A 25 -27.62 -27.33 23.71
CA ASP A 25 -28.76 -27.58 22.82
C ASP A 25 -28.33 -28.00 21.40
N ALA A 26 -27.16 -27.57 20.94
CA ALA A 26 -26.61 -27.98 19.64
C ALA A 26 -26.08 -29.44 19.68
N SER A 27 -26.37 -30.23 18.66
CA SER A 27 -25.76 -31.57 18.46
C SER A 27 -24.39 -31.49 17.77
N GLY A 28 -24.08 -30.37 17.12
CA GLY A 28 -22.85 -30.20 16.37
C GLY A 28 -22.85 -29.00 15.43
N ILE A 29 -21.86 -28.96 14.54
CA ILE A 29 -21.72 -27.93 13.50
C ILE A 29 -21.34 -28.54 12.15
N VAL A 30 -21.85 -27.95 11.08
CA VAL A 30 -21.55 -28.34 9.70
C VAL A 30 -20.76 -27.24 9.02
N VAL A 31 -19.56 -27.58 8.56
CA VAL A 31 -18.65 -26.69 7.84
C VAL A 31 -18.75 -26.97 6.35
N HIS A 32 -19.39 -26.06 5.62
CA HIS A 32 -19.51 -26.08 4.15
C HIS A 32 -18.43 -25.20 3.52
N GLY A 33 -18.19 -25.36 2.21
CA GLY A 33 -17.28 -24.51 1.46
C GLY A 33 -16.56 -25.23 0.33
N ALA A 34 -15.91 -24.47 -0.54
CA ALA A 34 -15.24 -24.99 -1.71
C ALA A 34 -14.05 -25.92 -1.37
N ALA A 35 -13.63 -26.75 -2.32
CA ALA A 35 -12.50 -27.64 -2.12
C ALA A 35 -11.17 -26.86 -2.04
N GLY A 36 -10.47 -26.97 -0.90
CA GLY A 36 -9.15 -26.35 -0.67
C GLY A 36 -9.16 -25.08 0.20
N VAL A 37 -10.33 -24.61 0.65
CA VAL A 37 -10.45 -23.38 1.47
C VAL A 37 -10.01 -23.52 2.93
N GLY A 38 -9.80 -24.76 3.42
CA GLY A 38 -9.27 -25.03 4.76
C GLY A 38 -10.19 -25.75 5.75
N LYS A 39 -11.34 -26.29 5.31
CA LYS A 39 -12.31 -27.00 6.19
C LYS A 39 -11.67 -28.06 7.11
N SER A 40 -10.88 -28.97 6.54
CA SER A 40 -10.21 -30.01 7.33
C SER A 40 -9.19 -29.43 8.32
N ARG A 41 -8.58 -28.27 8.00
CA ARG A 41 -7.60 -27.62 8.87
C ARG A 41 -8.29 -26.96 10.07
N ILE A 42 -9.36 -26.20 9.83
CA ILE A 42 -10.09 -25.54 10.92
C ILE A 42 -10.77 -26.56 11.84
N ALA A 43 -11.27 -27.67 11.28
CA ALA A 43 -11.84 -28.76 12.06
C ALA A 43 -10.79 -29.45 12.96
N ARG A 44 -9.56 -29.65 12.47
CA ARG A 44 -8.45 -30.18 13.31
C ARG A 44 -8.04 -29.20 14.41
N GLU A 45 -7.99 -27.91 14.11
CA GLU A 45 -7.69 -26.89 15.11
C GLU A 45 -8.74 -26.90 16.23
N ALA A 46 -10.02 -26.96 15.85
CA ALA A 46 -11.12 -27.04 16.81
C ALA A 46 -11.04 -28.30 17.69
N LEU A 47 -10.65 -29.46 17.15
CA LEU A 47 -10.40 -30.65 17.96
C LEU A 47 -9.24 -30.45 18.93
N SER A 48 -8.12 -29.88 18.48
CA SER A 48 -6.97 -29.58 19.34
C SER A 48 -7.35 -28.65 20.51
N VAL A 49 -8.17 -27.63 20.23
CA VAL A 49 -8.71 -26.73 21.27
C VAL A 49 -9.63 -27.51 22.23
N ALA A 50 -10.54 -28.34 21.72
CA ALA A 50 -11.43 -29.15 22.55
C ALA A 50 -10.68 -30.15 23.44
N GLU A 51 -9.63 -30.81 22.92
CA GLU A 51 -8.73 -31.67 23.70
C GLU A 51 -8.06 -30.89 24.83
N SER A 52 -7.56 -29.68 24.56
CA SER A 52 -6.97 -28.81 25.59
C SER A 52 -7.96 -28.38 26.68
N GLN A 53 -9.25 -28.39 26.37
CA GLN A 53 -10.36 -28.10 27.29
C GLN A 53 -10.89 -29.37 28.00
N GLY A 54 -10.27 -30.53 27.78
CA GLY A 54 -10.59 -31.78 28.45
C GLY A 54 -11.65 -32.65 27.75
N CYS A 55 -11.92 -32.42 26.46
CA CYS A 55 -12.79 -33.30 25.65
C CYS A 55 -12.02 -34.49 25.06
N GLU A 56 -12.73 -35.59 24.83
CA GLU A 56 -12.20 -36.76 24.09
C GLU A 56 -12.52 -36.61 22.60
N CYS A 57 -11.51 -36.42 21.75
CA CYS A 57 -11.70 -36.11 20.34
C CYS A 57 -11.42 -37.30 19.41
N ARG A 58 -12.24 -37.45 18.36
CA ARG A 58 -12.11 -38.51 17.33
C ARG A 58 -12.18 -37.90 15.93
N TRP A 59 -11.27 -38.31 15.06
CA TRP A 59 -11.19 -37.83 13.67
C TRP A 59 -11.46 -38.94 12.68
N VAL A 60 -12.40 -38.72 11.76
CA VAL A 60 -12.77 -39.64 10.69
C VAL A 60 -12.74 -38.91 9.37
N ALA A 61 -12.20 -39.53 8.32
CA ALA A 61 -12.16 -38.95 6.98
C ALA A 61 -12.93 -39.84 6.00
N GLY A 62 -13.93 -39.26 5.34
CA GLY A 62 -14.57 -39.81 4.16
C GLY A 62 -13.60 -39.77 2.99
N THR A 63 -13.46 -40.89 2.28
CA THR A 63 -12.63 -40.97 1.07
C THR A 63 -13.37 -41.79 0.02
N SER A 64 -13.15 -41.48 -1.26
CA SER A 64 -13.77 -42.20 -2.37
C SER A 64 -13.41 -43.69 -2.37
N SER A 65 -12.19 -44.04 -1.96
CA SER A 65 -11.73 -45.42 -1.81
C SER A 65 -12.42 -46.14 -0.64
N ALA A 66 -12.61 -45.48 0.50
CA ALA A 66 -13.29 -46.08 1.67
C ALA A 66 -14.80 -46.25 1.45
N ARG A 67 -15.43 -45.41 0.61
CA ARG A 67 -16.88 -45.48 0.31
C ARG A 67 -17.33 -46.84 -0.25
N ALA A 68 -16.44 -47.55 -0.94
CA ALA A 68 -16.74 -48.87 -1.50
C ALA A 68 -16.70 -50.00 -0.46
N ILE A 69 -16.21 -49.72 0.75
CA ILE A 69 -16.04 -50.70 1.82
C ILE A 69 -17.09 -50.42 2.91
N PRO A 70 -17.93 -51.40 3.29
CA PRO A 70 -18.87 -51.24 4.40
C PRO A 70 -18.15 -50.81 5.69
N LEU A 71 -18.56 -49.68 6.29
CA LEU A 71 -17.88 -49.06 7.44
C LEU A 71 -16.40 -48.68 7.17
N GLY A 72 -16.03 -48.46 5.91
CA GLY A 72 -14.64 -48.24 5.51
C GLY A 72 -14.00 -47.05 6.21
N ALA A 73 -14.76 -45.96 6.40
CA ALA A 73 -14.30 -44.77 7.12
C ALA A 73 -14.05 -45.03 8.62
N PHE A 74 -14.76 -46.00 9.21
CA PHE A 74 -14.66 -46.36 10.61
C PHE A 74 -13.84 -47.63 10.87
N SER A 75 -13.07 -48.11 9.88
CA SER A 75 -12.30 -49.34 9.98
C SER A 75 -11.37 -49.41 11.20
N ALA A 76 -10.83 -48.28 11.66
CA ALA A 76 -10.00 -48.20 12.86
C ALA A 76 -10.76 -48.44 14.19
N TRP A 77 -12.08 -48.29 14.20
CA TRP A 77 -12.94 -48.50 15.39
C TRP A 77 -13.79 -49.76 15.29
N ALA A 78 -13.74 -50.48 14.16
CA ALA A 78 -14.42 -51.75 14.00
C ALA A 78 -13.68 -52.85 14.78
N ALA A 79 -14.38 -53.54 15.67
CA ALA A 79 -13.81 -54.64 16.45
C ALA A 79 -13.52 -55.86 15.56
N SER A 80 -12.31 -56.42 15.68
CA SER A 80 -11.91 -57.67 15.04
C SER A 80 -12.67 -58.85 15.67
N GLY A 81 -13.79 -59.28 15.08
CA GLY A 81 -14.45 -60.54 15.49
C GLY A 81 -15.97 -60.63 15.34
N GLY A 82 -16.68 -59.57 14.93
CA GLY A 82 -18.12 -59.65 14.68
C GLY A 82 -18.45 -60.12 13.26
N THR A 83 -19.12 -61.26 13.10
CA THR A 83 -19.64 -61.72 11.79
C THR A 83 -21.00 -61.12 11.43
N GLU A 84 -21.71 -60.52 12.39
CA GLU A 84 -23.02 -59.90 12.21
C GLU A 84 -22.93 -58.37 12.14
N THR A 85 -23.56 -57.78 11.11
CA THR A 85 -23.54 -56.33 10.84
C THR A 85 -24.02 -55.48 12.03
N VAL A 86 -25.02 -55.95 12.77
CA VAL A 86 -25.56 -55.21 13.93
C VAL A 86 -24.55 -55.16 15.08
N GLN A 87 -23.82 -56.24 15.33
CA GLN A 87 -22.79 -56.29 16.36
C GLN A 87 -21.61 -55.37 15.99
N LEU A 88 -21.22 -55.36 14.72
CA LEU A 88 -20.20 -54.45 14.19
C LEU A 88 -20.59 -52.98 14.36
N LEU A 89 -21.82 -52.61 13.95
CA LEU A 89 -22.34 -51.24 14.10
C LEU A 89 -22.35 -50.79 15.57
N ARG A 90 -22.83 -51.66 16.46
CA ARG A 90 -22.88 -51.36 17.91
C ARG A 90 -21.48 -51.19 18.48
N GLY A 91 -20.54 -52.07 18.12
CA GLY A 91 -19.15 -51.98 18.57
C GLY A 91 -18.46 -50.70 18.10
N VAL A 92 -18.70 -50.27 16.86
CA VAL A 92 -18.17 -49.00 16.33
C VAL A 92 -18.75 -47.81 17.10
N ILE A 93 -20.07 -47.77 17.32
CA ILE A 93 -20.72 -46.69 18.09
C ILE A 93 -20.15 -46.63 19.51
N GLU A 94 -20.10 -47.76 20.22
CA GLU A 94 -19.57 -47.84 21.59
C GLU A 94 -18.10 -47.40 21.66
N SER A 95 -17.28 -47.80 20.68
CA SER A 95 -15.87 -47.40 20.59
C SER A 95 -15.73 -45.89 20.34
N LEU A 96 -16.52 -45.32 19.43
CA LEU A 96 -16.48 -43.89 19.10
C LEU A 96 -16.96 -42.98 20.24
N THR A 97 -17.90 -43.46 21.06
CA THR A 97 -18.49 -42.68 22.16
C THR A 97 -17.89 -43.00 23.53
N ALA A 98 -16.86 -43.84 23.59
CA ALA A 98 -16.21 -44.21 24.84
C ALA A 98 -15.41 -43.03 25.43
N ALA A 99 -15.83 -42.56 26.61
CA ALA A 99 -15.12 -41.55 27.40
C ALA A 99 -15.37 -41.72 28.92
N PRO A 100 -14.49 -41.19 29.78
CA PRO A 100 -14.72 -41.13 31.23
C PRO A 100 -16.00 -40.36 31.60
N LEU A 101 -16.59 -40.68 32.76
CA LEU A 101 -17.78 -39.99 33.28
C LEU A 101 -17.55 -38.47 33.41
N GLY A 102 -18.40 -37.67 32.74
CA GLY A 102 -18.33 -36.21 32.74
C GLY A 102 -17.45 -35.61 31.63
N VAL A 103 -16.81 -36.43 30.79
CA VAL A 103 -16.03 -35.98 29.64
C VAL A 103 -16.91 -35.95 28.39
N THR A 104 -16.89 -34.84 27.66
CA THR A 104 -17.61 -34.70 26.39
C THR A 104 -16.80 -35.33 25.26
N VAL A 105 -17.44 -36.14 24.42
CA VAL A 105 -16.85 -36.69 23.20
C VAL A 105 -17.12 -35.75 22.03
N VAL A 106 -16.10 -35.45 21.23
CA VAL A 106 -16.22 -34.68 19.98
C VAL A 106 -15.78 -35.53 18.80
N LEU A 107 -16.70 -35.82 17.88
CA LEU A 107 -16.44 -36.58 16.66
C LEU A 107 -16.39 -35.64 15.45
N CYS A 108 -15.24 -35.52 14.81
CA CYS A 108 -15.12 -34.85 13.52
C CYS A 108 -15.18 -35.86 12.38
N VAL A 109 -16.06 -35.62 11.41
CA VAL A 109 -16.18 -36.38 10.18
C VAL A 109 -15.93 -35.46 8.99
N ASP A 110 -14.74 -35.60 8.42
CA ASP A 110 -14.29 -34.83 7.26
C ASP A 110 -14.85 -35.45 5.97
N ASP A 111 -15.37 -34.62 5.06
CA ASP A 111 -15.98 -35.00 3.79
C ASP A 111 -17.09 -36.05 3.92
N VAL A 112 -18.11 -35.76 4.74
CA VAL A 112 -19.21 -36.71 5.08
C VAL A 112 -19.97 -37.25 3.86
N HIS A 113 -20.01 -36.51 2.75
CA HIS A 113 -20.62 -36.92 1.47
C HIS A 113 -19.89 -38.11 0.81
N LEU A 114 -18.68 -38.45 1.26
CA LEU A 114 -17.91 -39.61 0.79
C LEU A 114 -18.08 -40.85 1.68
N LEU A 115 -18.93 -40.81 2.71
CA LEU A 115 -19.23 -42.00 3.52
C LEU A 115 -20.10 -43.02 2.78
N ASP A 116 -19.97 -44.28 3.16
CA ASP A 116 -20.94 -45.34 2.82
C ASP A 116 -22.18 -45.28 3.71
N ASP A 117 -23.26 -45.94 3.28
CA ASP A 117 -24.57 -45.86 3.95
C ASP A 117 -24.53 -46.37 5.41
N LEU A 118 -23.72 -47.39 5.72
CA LEU A 118 -23.57 -47.90 7.09
C LEU A 118 -22.79 -46.92 7.97
N SER A 119 -21.75 -46.28 7.41
CA SER A 119 -21.02 -45.21 8.10
C SER A 119 -21.93 -44.01 8.41
N ILE A 120 -22.81 -43.61 7.47
CA ILE A 120 -23.80 -42.55 7.70
C ILE A 120 -24.76 -42.95 8.83
N PHE A 121 -25.22 -44.20 8.84
CA PHE A 121 -26.08 -44.72 9.91
C PHE A 121 -25.42 -44.67 11.30
N VAL A 122 -24.11 -44.95 11.41
CA VAL A 122 -23.36 -44.82 12.67
C VAL A 122 -23.40 -43.37 13.18
N VAL A 123 -23.10 -42.40 12.32
CA VAL A 123 -23.11 -40.97 12.69
C VAL A 123 -24.52 -40.55 13.13
N HIS A 124 -25.54 -40.97 12.38
CA HIS A 124 -26.94 -40.73 12.72
C HIS A 124 -27.29 -41.26 14.12
N GLN A 125 -26.88 -42.49 14.46
CA GLN A 125 -27.15 -43.06 15.79
C GLN A 125 -26.43 -42.31 16.93
N ILE A 126 -25.22 -41.82 16.69
CA ILE A 126 -24.47 -41.01 17.67
C ILE A 126 -25.20 -39.70 17.95
N VAL A 127 -25.64 -39.00 16.90
CA VAL A 127 -26.40 -37.73 17.00
C VAL A 127 -27.75 -37.97 17.69
N GLN A 128 -28.50 -38.99 17.28
CA GLN A 128 -29.83 -39.31 17.84
C GLN A 128 -29.79 -39.56 19.36
N ARG A 129 -28.70 -40.14 19.87
CA ARG A 129 -28.51 -40.45 21.29
C ARG A 129 -27.89 -39.31 22.09
N GLY A 130 -27.46 -38.22 21.43
CA GLY A 130 -26.67 -37.17 22.06
C GLY A 130 -25.35 -37.67 22.64
N ALA A 131 -24.77 -38.74 22.06
CA ALA A 131 -23.64 -39.45 22.64
C ALA A 131 -22.28 -38.78 22.36
N ALA A 132 -22.22 -37.85 21.40
CA ALA A 132 -21.06 -37.01 21.11
C ALA A 132 -21.52 -35.71 20.41
N LYS A 133 -20.69 -34.67 20.51
CA LYS A 133 -20.76 -33.50 19.63
C LYS A 133 -20.16 -33.85 18.28
N VAL A 134 -20.76 -33.40 17.19
CA VAL A 134 -20.32 -33.78 15.84
C VAL A 134 -19.91 -32.57 15.01
N ILE A 135 -18.70 -32.60 14.44
CA ILE A 135 -18.25 -31.66 13.41
C ILE A 135 -18.32 -32.38 12.06
N LEU A 136 -19.07 -31.84 11.11
CA LEU A 136 -19.18 -32.41 9.77
C LEU A 136 -18.58 -31.45 8.75
N THR A 137 -17.75 -31.92 7.81
CA THR A 137 -17.30 -31.08 6.68
C THR A 137 -17.89 -31.55 5.35
N ILE A 138 -18.29 -30.61 4.51
CA ILE A 138 -18.91 -30.86 3.19
C ILE A 138 -18.30 -29.94 2.14
N ARG A 139 -18.16 -30.47 0.93
CA ARG A 139 -17.70 -29.72 -0.25
C ARG A 139 -18.89 -29.19 -1.03
N ASP A 140 -18.74 -27.97 -1.54
CA ASP A 140 -19.75 -27.36 -2.42
C ASP A 140 -19.88 -28.14 -3.74
N GLY A 141 -21.09 -28.16 -4.31
CA GLY A 141 -21.39 -28.81 -5.59
C GLY A 141 -21.60 -30.33 -5.52
N GLU A 142 -21.27 -30.98 -4.40
CA GLU A 142 -21.49 -32.41 -4.21
C GLU A 142 -22.94 -32.71 -3.80
N PRO A 143 -23.61 -33.71 -4.40
CA PRO A 143 -24.97 -34.05 -4.06
C PRO A 143 -25.05 -34.63 -2.64
N ILE A 144 -25.70 -33.90 -1.74
CA ILE A 144 -25.97 -34.37 -0.38
C ILE A 144 -27.10 -35.40 -0.41
N THR A 145 -26.81 -36.63 0.04
CA THR A 145 -27.78 -37.73 0.13
C THR A 145 -28.87 -37.45 1.17
N ALA A 146 -30.04 -38.07 1.01
CA ALA A 146 -31.15 -37.91 1.97
C ALA A 146 -30.74 -38.31 3.40
N ALA A 147 -29.96 -39.38 3.55
CA ALA A 147 -29.47 -39.87 4.83
C ALA A 147 -28.58 -38.85 5.58
N VAL A 148 -27.76 -38.07 4.86
CA VAL A 148 -26.97 -36.99 5.49
C VAL A 148 -27.87 -35.81 5.89
N ARG A 149 -28.92 -35.51 5.11
CA ARG A 149 -29.90 -34.48 5.47
C ARG A 149 -30.69 -34.82 6.73
N GLU A 150 -30.99 -36.11 6.92
CA GLU A 150 -31.71 -36.58 8.12
C GLU A 150 -30.93 -36.29 9.40
N ILE A 151 -29.59 -36.36 9.37
CA ILE A 151 -28.72 -36.02 10.51
C ILE A 151 -28.95 -34.55 10.94
N TRP A 152 -29.14 -33.63 9.99
CA TRP A 152 -29.41 -32.21 10.27
C TRP A 152 -30.81 -31.94 10.77
N THR A 153 -31.79 -32.71 10.34
CA THR A 153 -33.17 -32.52 10.81
C THR A 153 -33.39 -33.08 12.20
N LEU A 154 -32.58 -34.05 12.64
CA LEU A 154 -32.72 -34.74 13.91
C LEU A 154 -31.96 -34.07 15.06
N GLY A 155 -30.85 -33.38 14.78
CA GLY A 155 -30.08 -32.61 15.75
C GLY A 155 -30.10 -31.12 15.42
N GLN A 156 -30.00 -30.24 16.42
CA GLN A 156 -29.76 -28.81 16.15
C GLN A 156 -28.30 -28.65 15.71
N PHE A 157 -28.08 -28.46 14.42
CA PHE A 157 -26.75 -28.20 13.86
C PHE A 157 -26.60 -26.74 13.47
N ASP A 158 -25.52 -26.12 13.94
CA ASP A 158 -25.09 -24.84 13.41
C ASP A 158 -24.49 -25.03 12.02
N ARG A 159 -24.65 -24.03 11.15
CA ARG A 159 -24.08 -24.02 9.80
C ARG A 159 -23.02 -22.93 9.69
N LEU A 160 -21.83 -23.32 9.24
CA LEU A 160 -20.73 -22.41 8.94
C LEU A 160 -20.34 -22.58 7.46
N ASP A 161 -20.56 -21.55 6.66
CA ASP A 161 -20.14 -21.51 5.25
C ASP A 161 -18.74 -20.89 5.14
N LEU A 162 -17.71 -21.73 5.04
CA LEU A 162 -16.31 -21.31 5.02
C LEU A 162 -15.93 -20.75 3.64
N GLN A 163 -15.76 -19.43 3.58
CA GLN A 163 -15.37 -18.70 2.36
C GLN A 163 -13.87 -18.83 2.06
N ALA A 164 -13.46 -18.52 0.83
CA ALA A 164 -12.05 -18.32 0.52
C ALA A 164 -11.49 -17.09 1.25
N LEU A 165 -10.17 -17.02 1.44
CA LEU A 165 -9.56 -15.86 2.13
C LEU A 165 -9.73 -14.59 1.31
N SER A 166 -10.04 -13.49 1.99
CA SER A 166 -9.95 -12.13 1.44
C SER A 166 -8.49 -11.77 1.11
N LEU A 167 -8.29 -10.64 0.41
CA LEU A 167 -6.95 -10.13 0.12
C LEU A 167 -6.19 -9.81 1.41
N ASP A 168 -6.86 -9.23 2.40
CA ASP A 168 -6.24 -8.85 3.67
C ASP A 168 -5.83 -10.09 4.47
N GLU A 169 -6.72 -11.08 4.61
CA GLU A 169 -6.41 -12.34 5.28
C GLU A 169 -5.30 -13.12 4.55
N THR A 170 -5.29 -13.07 3.21
CA THR A 170 -4.22 -13.67 2.40
C THR A 170 -2.89 -12.98 2.66
N THR A 171 -2.88 -11.65 2.77
CA THR A 171 -1.67 -10.87 3.07
C THR A 171 -1.14 -11.20 4.47
N ILE A 172 -2.04 -11.27 5.47
CA ILE A 172 -1.70 -11.68 6.83
C ILE A 172 -1.11 -13.09 6.86
N LEU A 173 -1.75 -14.05 6.18
CA LEU A 173 -1.27 -15.43 6.12
C LEU A 173 0.11 -15.52 5.47
N LEU A 174 0.32 -14.83 4.36
CA LEU A 174 1.62 -14.82 3.68
C LEU A 174 2.70 -14.18 4.57
N SER A 175 2.40 -13.05 5.22
CA SER A 175 3.35 -12.40 6.13
C SER A 175 3.74 -13.28 7.31
N ALA A 176 2.77 -13.98 7.90
CA ALA A 176 3.05 -14.94 8.98
C ALA A 176 3.82 -16.18 8.47
N THR A 177 3.55 -16.63 7.24
CA THR A 177 4.24 -17.77 6.62
C THR A 177 5.72 -17.46 6.32
N PHE A 178 6.01 -16.22 5.94
CA PHE A 178 7.37 -15.77 5.59
C PHE A 178 8.15 -15.12 6.74
N ASP A 179 7.54 -14.97 7.92
CA ASP A 179 8.10 -14.25 9.06
C ASP A 179 8.55 -12.82 8.68
N GLY A 180 7.70 -12.10 7.94
CA GLY A 180 7.98 -10.74 7.48
C GLY A 180 6.93 -10.19 6.52
N PRO A 181 6.91 -8.86 6.26
CA PRO A 181 5.93 -8.25 5.39
C PRO A 181 6.08 -8.70 3.94
N VAL A 182 4.97 -8.80 3.22
CA VAL A 182 4.94 -9.15 1.79
C VAL A 182 4.63 -7.91 0.98
N ASP A 183 5.30 -7.75 -0.15
CA ASP A 183 4.97 -6.70 -1.11
C ASP A 183 3.48 -6.78 -1.50
N PRO A 184 2.67 -5.71 -1.31
CA PRO A 184 1.24 -5.73 -1.63
C PRO A 184 0.93 -6.06 -3.08
N ALA A 185 1.82 -5.69 -4.01
CA ALA A 185 1.66 -6.10 -5.41
C ALA A 185 1.81 -7.63 -5.56
N ALA A 186 2.76 -8.24 -4.86
CA ALA A 186 2.91 -9.69 -4.83
C ALA A 186 1.71 -10.39 -4.16
N ALA A 187 1.24 -9.87 -3.01
CA ALA A 187 0.08 -10.41 -2.31
C ALA A 187 -1.20 -10.32 -3.15
N GLN A 188 -1.44 -9.17 -3.80
CA GLN A 188 -2.58 -8.98 -4.69
C GLN A 188 -2.51 -9.89 -5.92
N ARG A 189 -1.33 -10.08 -6.52
CA ARG A 189 -1.13 -11.02 -7.64
C ARG A 189 -1.41 -12.47 -7.22
N LEU A 190 -0.88 -12.91 -6.08
CA LEU A 190 -1.12 -14.25 -5.53
C LEU A 190 -2.61 -14.45 -5.21
N TRP A 191 -3.26 -13.47 -4.60
CA TRP A 191 -4.69 -13.53 -4.30
C TRP A 191 -5.55 -13.54 -5.57
N LYS A 192 -5.27 -12.68 -6.56
CA LYS A 192 -6.00 -12.68 -7.85
C LYS A 192 -5.90 -14.03 -8.56
N LEU A 193 -4.72 -14.66 -8.53
CA LEU A 193 -4.49 -15.96 -9.18
C LEU A 193 -5.20 -17.12 -8.46
N THR A 194 -5.24 -17.07 -7.13
CA THR A 194 -5.75 -18.16 -6.27
C THR A 194 -7.19 -17.96 -5.80
N ARG A 195 -7.72 -16.74 -5.96
CA ARG A 195 -8.99 -16.27 -5.37
C ARG A 195 -9.12 -16.61 -3.89
N GLY A 196 -8.02 -16.51 -3.14
CA GLY A 196 -8.00 -16.82 -1.70
C GLY A 196 -8.07 -18.30 -1.34
N ASN A 197 -7.98 -19.21 -2.32
CA ASN A 197 -7.97 -20.64 -2.07
C ASN A 197 -6.61 -21.06 -1.49
N VAL A 198 -6.59 -21.41 -0.20
CA VAL A 198 -5.38 -21.70 0.58
C VAL A 198 -4.56 -22.86 -0.02
N LEU A 199 -5.23 -23.90 -0.54
CA LEU A 199 -4.54 -25.02 -1.19
C LEU A 199 -3.75 -24.54 -2.42
N TYR A 200 -4.34 -23.70 -3.26
CA TYR A 200 -3.68 -23.18 -4.45
C TYR A 200 -2.56 -22.22 -4.07
N LEU A 201 -2.83 -21.31 -3.15
CA LEU A 201 -1.84 -20.37 -2.62
C LEU A 201 -0.61 -21.10 -2.10
N ARG A 202 -0.82 -22.14 -1.28
CA ARG A 202 0.25 -22.94 -0.72
C ARG A 202 1.11 -23.62 -1.78
N ASN A 203 0.49 -24.29 -2.75
CA ASN A 203 1.23 -24.99 -3.81
C ASN A 203 2.08 -24.02 -4.64
N ILE A 204 1.54 -22.86 -4.99
CA ILE A 204 2.25 -21.85 -5.78
C ILE A 204 3.40 -21.25 -4.95
N VAL A 205 3.12 -20.79 -3.73
CA VAL A 205 4.13 -20.15 -2.87
C VAL A 205 5.28 -21.09 -2.54
N GLU A 206 5.00 -22.34 -2.15
CA GLU A 206 6.05 -23.31 -1.82
C GLU A 206 6.98 -23.58 -3.01
N GLN A 207 6.43 -23.68 -4.23
CA GLN A 207 7.22 -23.89 -5.45
C GLN A 207 8.02 -22.64 -5.84
N GLU A 208 7.39 -21.46 -5.80
CA GLU A 208 8.04 -20.20 -6.18
C GLU A 208 9.18 -19.81 -5.22
N VAL A 209 9.07 -20.18 -3.94
CA VAL A 209 10.16 -20.08 -2.97
C VAL A 209 11.25 -21.11 -3.27
N ALA A 210 10.89 -22.36 -3.58
CA ALA A 210 11.86 -23.40 -3.94
C ALA A 210 12.66 -23.02 -5.20
N ASP A 211 12.03 -22.33 -6.15
CA ASP A 211 12.65 -21.86 -7.38
C ASP A 211 13.38 -20.51 -7.24
N GLY A 212 13.40 -19.91 -6.04
CA GLY A 212 14.08 -18.64 -5.77
C GLY A 212 13.47 -17.43 -6.47
N ARG A 213 12.17 -17.49 -6.84
CA ARG A 213 11.43 -16.38 -7.44
C ARG A 213 10.68 -15.52 -6.43
N ILE A 214 10.36 -16.08 -5.26
CA ILE A 214 9.96 -15.29 -4.09
C ILE A 214 11.20 -15.06 -3.23
N VAL A 215 11.63 -13.80 -3.12
CA VAL A 215 12.87 -13.41 -2.45
C VAL A 215 12.66 -12.26 -1.49
N GLN A 216 13.43 -12.25 -0.40
CA GLN A 216 13.45 -11.14 0.53
C GLN A 216 14.37 -10.03 0.01
N ARG A 217 13.83 -8.83 -0.23
CA ARG A 217 14.57 -7.63 -0.62
C ARG A 217 14.09 -6.44 0.21
N HIS A 218 15.05 -5.71 0.79
CA HIS A 218 14.77 -4.50 1.57
C HIS A 218 13.71 -4.68 2.69
N GLY A 219 13.68 -5.85 3.33
CA GLY A 219 12.74 -6.16 4.41
C GLY A 219 11.40 -6.77 3.98
N TYR A 220 11.09 -6.81 2.68
CA TYR A 220 9.85 -7.39 2.15
C TYR A 220 10.10 -8.64 1.31
N TRP A 221 9.13 -9.53 1.32
CA TRP A 221 9.07 -10.63 0.37
C TRP A 221 8.43 -10.17 -0.94
N GLN A 222 9.22 -10.25 -2.03
CA GLN A 222 8.81 -9.86 -3.38
C GLN A 222 8.70 -11.11 -4.26
N TRP A 223 7.76 -11.08 -5.20
CA TRP A 223 7.58 -12.14 -6.19
C TRP A 223 8.02 -11.69 -7.59
N LEU A 224 9.10 -12.31 -8.08
CA LEU A 224 9.75 -11.96 -9.33
C LEU A 224 9.27 -12.83 -10.49
N GLY A 225 8.97 -12.20 -11.62
CA GLY A 225 8.56 -12.89 -12.85
C GLY A 225 7.10 -13.33 -12.86
N ASP A 226 6.75 -14.12 -13.87
CA ASP A 226 5.40 -14.68 -14.05
C ASP A 226 5.22 -15.97 -13.23
N PRO A 227 3.99 -16.25 -12.75
CA PRO A 227 3.70 -17.47 -12.04
C PRO A 227 4.06 -18.70 -12.85
N VAL A 228 4.82 -19.63 -12.26
CA VAL A 228 4.98 -20.97 -12.81
C VAL A 228 4.07 -21.91 -12.08
N MET A 229 3.04 -22.39 -12.77
CA MET A 229 2.14 -23.42 -12.22
C MET A 229 2.92 -24.70 -11.91
N PRO A 230 2.94 -25.16 -10.65
CA PRO A 230 3.59 -26.41 -10.28
C PRO A 230 2.92 -27.59 -11.00
N PRO A 231 3.66 -28.59 -11.49
CA PRO A 231 3.08 -29.75 -12.19
C PRO A 231 1.99 -30.47 -11.39
N GLY A 232 2.19 -30.66 -10.08
CA GLY A 232 1.18 -31.29 -9.21
C GLY A 232 -0.11 -30.46 -9.06
N LEU A 233 -0.01 -29.13 -9.14
CA LEU A 233 -1.19 -28.27 -9.15
C LEU A 233 -1.92 -28.33 -10.50
N VAL A 234 -1.18 -28.45 -11.62
CA VAL A 234 -1.77 -28.67 -12.95
C VAL A 234 -2.58 -29.97 -12.95
N GLU A 235 -2.01 -31.09 -12.49
CA GLU A 235 -2.72 -32.37 -12.41
C GLU A 235 -3.99 -32.29 -11.54
N LEU A 236 -3.92 -31.60 -10.41
CA LEU A 236 -5.07 -31.38 -9.52
C LEU A 236 -6.17 -30.59 -10.21
N ILE A 237 -5.81 -29.53 -10.95
CA ILE A 237 -6.79 -28.72 -11.69
C ILE A 237 -7.36 -29.51 -12.87
N GLU A 238 -6.54 -30.26 -13.61
CA GLU A 238 -6.98 -31.11 -14.71
C GLU A 238 -8.00 -32.16 -14.23
N SER A 239 -7.75 -32.77 -13.08
CA SER A 239 -8.72 -33.68 -12.44
C SER A 239 -10.04 -33.00 -12.09
N ARG A 240 -10.04 -31.69 -11.79
CA ARG A 240 -11.27 -30.92 -11.49
C ARG A 240 -12.01 -30.48 -12.76
N ILE A 241 -11.27 -30.07 -13.79
CA ILE A 241 -11.85 -29.72 -15.10
C ILE A 241 -12.47 -30.96 -15.76
N GLY A 242 -11.84 -32.12 -15.57
CA GLY A 242 -12.29 -33.39 -16.15
C GLY A 242 -12.06 -33.47 -17.66
N ALA A 243 -12.58 -34.54 -18.28
CA ALA A 243 -12.50 -34.71 -19.73
C ALA A 243 -13.43 -33.71 -20.44
N LEU A 244 -12.83 -32.82 -21.25
CA LEU A 244 -13.56 -31.84 -22.03
C LEU A 244 -13.79 -32.33 -23.47
N PRO A 245 -15.04 -32.39 -23.94
CA PRO A 245 -15.33 -32.46 -25.36
C PRO A 245 -14.67 -31.30 -26.12
N ALA A 246 -14.26 -31.52 -27.38
CA ALA A 246 -13.59 -30.50 -28.18
C ALA A 246 -14.37 -29.16 -28.25
N PRO A 247 -15.70 -29.13 -28.43
CA PRO A 247 -16.46 -27.87 -28.44
C PRO A 247 -16.41 -27.10 -27.10
N VAL A 248 -16.48 -27.79 -25.96
CA VAL A 248 -16.37 -27.16 -24.63
C VAL A 248 -14.95 -26.64 -24.41
N SER A 249 -13.94 -27.37 -24.91
CA SER A 249 -12.56 -26.92 -24.90
C SER A 249 -12.34 -25.63 -25.71
N ASP A 250 -13.08 -25.41 -26.80
CA ASP A 250 -13.01 -24.16 -27.59
C ASP A 250 -13.48 -22.96 -26.75
N VAL A 251 -14.56 -23.12 -25.98
CA VAL A 251 -15.09 -22.08 -25.07
C VAL A 251 -14.06 -21.70 -24.01
N ILE A 252 -13.52 -22.69 -23.28
CA ILE A 252 -12.56 -22.41 -22.20
C ILE A 252 -11.25 -21.88 -22.77
N ASP A 253 -10.76 -22.36 -23.92
CA ASP A 253 -9.54 -21.83 -24.53
C ASP A 253 -9.70 -20.38 -25.01
N ALA A 254 -10.89 -20.00 -25.52
CA ALA A 254 -11.18 -18.63 -25.92
C ALA A 254 -11.20 -17.69 -24.71
N LEU A 255 -11.90 -18.09 -23.64
CA LEU A 255 -11.92 -17.34 -22.37
C LEU A 255 -10.54 -17.29 -21.73
N ALA A 256 -9.75 -18.37 -21.78
CA ALA A 256 -8.41 -18.43 -21.22
C ALA A 256 -7.44 -17.41 -21.84
N VAL A 257 -7.65 -17.00 -23.10
CA VAL A 257 -6.79 -16.00 -23.75
C VAL A 257 -7.40 -14.61 -23.80
N GLY A 258 -8.72 -14.51 -23.64
CA GLY A 258 -9.46 -13.32 -23.99
C GLY A 258 -10.59 -12.95 -23.05
N GLU A 259 -10.73 -13.51 -21.85
CA GLU A 259 -11.74 -13.06 -20.89
C GLU A 259 -11.51 -11.61 -20.38
N PRO A 260 -12.58 -10.89 -19.96
CA PRO A 260 -13.99 -11.26 -20.08
C PRO A 260 -14.51 -11.13 -21.51
N ILE A 261 -15.31 -12.07 -22.00
CA ILE A 261 -15.92 -11.99 -23.35
C ILE A 261 -17.43 -11.82 -23.19
N GLU A 262 -18.02 -10.85 -23.89
CA GLU A 262 -19.47 -10.69 -23.94
C GLU A 262 -20.14 -11.98 -24.46
N LEU A 263 -21.24 -12.43 -23.85
CA LEU A 263 -21.90 -13.68 -24.18
C LEU A 263 -22.29 -13.76 -25.67
N ALA A 264 -22.71 -12.64 -26.27
CA ALA A 264 -23.04 -12.59 -27.70
C ALA A 264 -21.81 -12.81 -28.59
N ALA A 265 -20.67 -12.20 -28.25
CA ALA A 265 -19.41 -12.40 -28.94
C ALA A 265 -18.89 -13.84 -28.76
N LEU A 266 -18.98 -14.39 -27.54
CA LEU A 266 -18.55 -15.76 -27.27
C LEU A 266 -19.34 -16.79 -28.10
N ARG A 267 -20.65 -16.57 -28.30
CA ARG A 267 -21.51 -17.41 -29.14
C ARG A 267 -21.24 -17.31 -30.65
N ARG A 268 -20.49 -16.28 -31.08
CA ARG A 268 -19.98 -16.17 -32.47
C ARG A 268 -18.63 -16.87 -32.63
N ILE A 269 -17.84 -16.93 -31.56
CA ILE A 269 -16.53 -17.62 -31.52
C ILE A 269 -16.69 -19.13 -31.32
N ALA A 270 -17.68 -19.55 -30.51
CA ALA A 270 -17.90 -20.94 -30.12
C ALA A 270 -19.39 -21.32 -30.16
N GLU A 271 -19.68 -22.63 -30.22
CA GLU A 271 -21.04 -23.17 -30.30
C GLU A 271 -21.86 -22.85 -29.03
N ALA A 272 -23.12 -22.41 -29.19
CA ALA A 272 -23.98 -22.04 -28.07
C ALA A 272 -24.22 -23.20 -27.08
N SER A 273 -24.42 -24.43 -27.58
CA SER A 273 -24.57 -25.63 -26.75
C SER A 273 -23.30 -25.95 -25.95
N ALA A 274 -22.12 -25.59 -26.46
CA ALA A 274 -20.88 -25.77 -25.72
C ALA A 274 -20.72 -24.75 -24.59
N VAL A 275 -21.25 -23.53 -24.75
CA VAL A 275 -21.29 -22.51 -23.69
C VAL A 275 -22.24 -22.94 -22.58
N GLU A 276 -23.44 -23.45 -22.92
CA GLU A 276 -24.42 -23.98 -21.96
C GLU A 276 -23.87 -25.19 -21.17
N GLU A 277 -23.16 -26.10 -21.85
CA GLU A 277 -22.50 -27.24 -21.22
C GLU A 277 -21.35 -26.78 -20.30
N ALA A 278 -20.59 -25.75 -20.70
CA ALA A 278 -19.51 -25.20 -19.87
C ALA A 278 -20.05 -24.55 -18.58
N ASP A 279 -21.20 -23.87 -18.66
CA ASP A 279 -21.90 -23.29 -17.51
C ASP A 279 -22.45 -24.39 -16.59
N THR A 280 -23.12 -25.40 -17.17
CA THR A 280 -23.65 -26.56 -16.42
C THR A 280 -22.56 -27.31 -15.66
N ARG A 281 -21.34 -27.36 -16.22
CA ARG A 281 -20.15 -27.96 -15.57
C ARG A 281 -19.44 -27.04 -14.58
N GLY A 282 -19.89 -25.80 -14.41
CA GLY A 282 -19.27 -24.80 -13.52
C GLY A 282 -17.86 -24.38 -13.96
N LEU A 283 -17.57 -24.44 -15.26
CA LEU A 283 -16.26 -24.07 -15.82
C LEU A 283 -16.17 -22.58 -16.20
N ILE A 284 -17.32 -21.93 -16.34
CA ILE A 284 -17.46 -20.51 -16.64
C ILE A 284 -18.38 -19.83 -15.62
N THR A 285 -18.29 -18.52 -15.52
CA THR A 285 -19.20 -17.67 -14.73
C THR A 285 -19.75 -16.57 -15.62
N LEU A 286 -21.03 -16.25 -15.43
CA LEU A 286 -21.73 -15.19 -16.13
C LEU A 286 -21.93 -14.01 -15.17
N GLU A 287 -21.38 -12.85 -15.54
CA GLU A 287 -21.47 -11.61 -14.78
C GLU A 287 -22.37 -10.61 -15.52
N HIS A 288 -23.39 -10.10 -14.83
CA HIS A 288 -24.28 -9.07 -15.39
C HIS A 288 -23.66 -7.69 -15.18
N VAL A 289 -23.30 -7.01 -16.27
CA VAL A 289 -22.76 -5.65 -16.29
C VAL A 289 -23.72 -4.71 -17.01
N ALA A 290 -23.55 -3.38 -16.83
CA ALA A 290 -24.45 -2.38 -17.42
C ALA A 290 -24.56 -2.46 -18.95
N GLY A 291 -23.58 -3.07 -19.64
CA GLY A 291 -23.54 -3.26 -21.09
C GLY A 291 -23.89 -4.68 -21.58
N GLY A 292 -24.28 -5.62 -20.72
CA GLY A 292 -24.63 -6.98 -21.14
C GLY A 292 -24.21 -8.08 -20.17
N VAL A 293 -24.05 -9.30 -20.68
CA VAL A 293 -23.56 -10.44 -19.90
C VAL A 293 -22.12 -10.73 -20.31
N GLU A 294 -21.18 -10.58 -19.38
CA GLU A 294 -19.79 -10.97 -19.56
C GLU A 294 -19.57 -12.39 -19.07
N VAL A 295 -18.74 -13.14 -19.81
CA VAL A 295 -18.37 -14.51 -19.48
C VAL A 295 -16.89 -14.56 -19.12
N ARG A 296 -16.58 -15.27 -18.03
CA ARG A 296 -15.23 -15.55 -17.54
C ARG A 296 -15.04 -17.04 -17.30
N VAL A 297 -13.80 -17.51 -17.22
CA VAL A 297 -13.54 -18.82 -16.62
C VAL A 297 -13.88 -18.77 -15.13
N ALA A 298 -14.49 -19.83 -14.62
CA ALA A 298 -14.94 -19.88 -13.23
C ALA A 298 -13.80 -19.75 -12.21
N HIS A 299 -12.58 -20.11 -12.61
CA HIS A 299 -11.38 -19.92 -11.78
C HIS A 299 -10.17 -19.54 -12.65
N PRO A 300 -9.39 -18.49 -12.30
CA PRO A 300 -8.24 -18.03 -13.11
C PRO A 300 -7.21 -19.11 -13.44
N LEU A 301 -7.01 -20.06 -12.51
CA LEU A 301 -6.13 -21.21 -12.72
C LEU A 301 -6.59 -22.16 -13.83
N TYR A 302 -7.88 -22.22 -14.15
CA TYR A 302 -8.36 -22.98 -15.31
C TYR A 302 -7.82 -22.35 -16.60
N GLY A 303 -7.91 -21.03 -16.72
CA GLY A 303 -7.31 -20.29 -17.83
C GLY A 303 -5.81 -20.53 -17.94
N GLU A 304 -5.08 -20.51 -16.82
CA GLU A 304 -3.63 -20.73 -16.83
C GLU A 304 -3.23 -22.15 -17.28
N VAL A 305 -3.93 -23.18 -16.80
CA VAL A 305 -3.71 -24.57 -17.25
C VAL A 305 -4.01 -24.70 -18.75
N ARG A 306 -5.11 -24.10 -19.22
CA ARG A 306 -5.47 -24.12 -20.65
C ARG A 306 -4.44 -23.39 -21.51
N ARG A 307 -3.95 -22.22 -21.10
CA ARG A 307 -2.89 -21.47 -21.83
C ARG A 307 -1.61 -22.28 -22.03
N ARG A 308 -1.26 -23.17 -21.10
CA ARG A 308 -0.07 -24.03 -21.17
C ARG A 308 -0.27 -25.31 -21.99
N ARG A 309 -1.46 -25.92 -21.89
CA ARG A 309 -1.75 -27.23 -22.52
C ARG A 309 -2.25 -27.11 -23.95
N ALA A 310 -3.02 -26.07 -24.26
CA ALA A 310 -3.58 -25.91 -25.59
C ALA A 310 -2.46 -25.61 -26.62
N PRO A 311 -2.58 -26.10 -27.87
CA PRO A 311 -1.62 -25.79 -28.92
C PRO A 311 -1.44 -24.27 -29.10
N ALA A 312 -0.20 -23.80 -29.13
CA ALA A 312 0.10 -22.38 -29.24
C ALA A 312 -0.55 -21.73 -30.47
N THR A 313 -0.53 -22.41 -31.63
CA THR A 313 -1.17 -21.93 -32.87
C THR A 313 -2.67 -21.73 -32.72
N ARG A 314 -3.34 -22.59 -31.95
CA ARG A 314 -4.77 -22.48 -31.66
C ARG A 314 -5.07 -21.28 -30.77
N LEU A 315 -4.27 -21.07 -29.72
CA LEU A 315 -4.42 -19.91 -28.84
C LEU A 315 -4.16 -18.59 -29.58
N ARG A 316 -3.19 -18.55 -30.50
CA ARG A 316 -2.96 -17.38 -31.37
C ARG A 316 -4.19 -17.06 -32.23
N ARG A 317 -4.77 -18.06 -32.89
CA ARG A 317 -6.01 -17.89 -33.67
C ARG A 317 -7.18 -17.38 -32.82
N LEU A 318 -7.39 -17.95 -31.63
CA LEU A 318 -8.47 -17.54 -30.73
C LEU A 318 -8.29 -16.09 -30.26
N ARG A 319 -7.06 -15.64 -29.95
CA ARG A 319 -6.79 -14.22 -29.66
C ARG A 319 -7.18 -13.32 -30.82
N GLY A 320 -6.90 -13.75 -32.06
CA GLY A 320 -7.29 -13.02 -33.28
C GLY A 320 -8.81 -12.88 -33.42
N LEU A 321 -9.56 -13.96 -33.17
CA LEU A 321 -11.02 -13.93 -33.18
C LEU A 321 -11.60 -13.00 -32.10
N VAL A 322 -11.10 -13.08 -30.87
CA VAL A 322 -11.55 -12.18 -29.79
C VAL A 322 -11.22 -10.73 -30.12
N ALA A 323 -10.03 -10.44 -30.66
CA ALA A 323 -9.66 -9.08 -31.07
C ALA A 323 -10.56 -8.55 -32.20
N ALA A 324 -11.00 -9.42 -33.13
CA ALA A 324 -11.93 -9.04 -34.20
C ALA A 324 -13.32 -8.72 -33.65
N GLU A 325 -13.82 -9.48 -32.67
CA GLU A 325 -15.08 -9.19 -31.99
C GLU A 325 -15.03 -7.86 -31.23
N LEU A 326 -13.92 -7.57 -30.53
CA LEU A 326 -13.73 -6.28 -29.86
C LEU A 326 -13.69 -5.11 -30.84
N ALA A 327 -13.21 -5.32 -32.07
CA ALA A 327 -13.23 -4.30 -33.11
C ALA A 327 -14.65 -4.02 -33.65
N ALA A 328 -15.59 -4.93 -33.43
CA ALA A 328 -16.98 -4.84 -33.86
C ALA A 328 -17.96 -4.52 -32.71
N ALA A 329 -17.43 -4.23 -31.51
CA ALA A 329 -18.23 -3.85 -30.34
C ALA A 329 -18.92 -2.49 -30.53
N ASP A 330 -19.90 -2.19 -29.66
CA ASP A 330 -20.69 -0.95 -29.72
C ASP A 330 -19.84 0.32 -29.53
N ASP A 331 -18.78 0.24 -28.73
CA ASP A 331 -17.80 1.32 -28.54
C ASP A 331 -16.37 0.79 -28.77
N PRO A 332 -15.92 0.70 -30.04
CA PRO A 332 -14.60 0.16 -30.38
C PRO A 332 -13.45 1.14 -30.09
N ASP A 333 -13.78 2.41 -29.78
CA ASP A 333 -12.82 3.48 -29.50
C ASP A 333 -12.64 3.73 -27.99
N ASP A 334 -13.42 3.06 -27.13
CA ASP A 334 -13.15 3.00 -25.70
C ASP A 334 -11.70 2.54 -25.44
N ILE A 335 -11.01 3.25 -24.54
CA ILE A 335 -9.58 3.05 -24.34
C ILE A 335 -9.23 1.65 -23.80
N GLN A 336 -10.07 1.09 -22.92
CA GLN A 336 -9.85 -0.26 -22.39
C GLN A 336 -10.04 -1.29 -23.49
N VAL A 337 -11.03 -1.10 -24.37
CA VAL A 337 -11.27 -1.93 -25.55
C VAL A 337 -10.09 -1.85 -26.52
N VAL A 338 -9.58 -0.65 -26.82
CA VAL A 338 -8.43 -0.41 -27.71
C VAL A 338 -7.16 -1.12 -27.20
N VAL A 339 -6.81 -0.92 -25.92
CA VAL A 339 -5.63 -1.54 -25.30
C VAL A 339 -5.74 -3.06 -25.31
N ARG A 340 -6.91 -3.58 -24.92
CA ARG A 340 -7.15 -5.01 -24.88
C ARG A 340 -7.12 -5.65 -26.27
N ARG A 341 -7.76 -5.03 -27.25
CA ARG A 341 -7.75 -5.47 -28.65
C ARG A 341 -6.32 -5.53 -29.18
N ALA A 342 -5.54 -4.47 -29.01
CA ALA A 342 -4.15 -4.42 -29.49
C ALA A 342 -3.26 -5.48 -28.82
N THR A 343 -3.44 -5.69 -27.51
CA THR A 343 -2.71 -6.72 -26.74
C THR A 343 -3.01 -8.12 -27.27
N LEU A 344 -4.29 -8.43 -27.53
CA LEU A 344 -4.69 -9.70 -28.12
C LEU A 344 -4.17 -9.85 -29.55
N SER A 345 -4.25 -8.79 -30.37
CA SER A 345 -3.74 -8.79 -31.74
C SER A 345 -2.24 -9.05 -31.80
N LEU A 346 -1.45 -8.51 -30.86
CA LEU A 346 0.01 -8.69 -30.81
C LEU A 346 0.42 -10.16 -30.70
N ASP A 347 -0.30 -10.93 -29.89
CA ASP A 347 -0.05 -12.35 -29.65
C ASP A 347 -0.89 -13.27 -30.57
N SER A 348 -1.54 -12.72 -31.60
CA SER A 348 -2.41 -13.46 -32.52
C SER A 348 -1.75 -13.82 -33.86
N ASP A 349 -2.50 -14.42 -34.76
CA ASP A 349 -2.15 -14.64 -36.17
C ASP A 349 -2.55 -13.47 -37.09
N LEU A 350 -3.12 -12.39 -36.54
CA LEU A 350 -3.44 -11.17 -37.29
C LEU A 350 -2.18 -10.41 -37.72
N LYS A 351 -2.30 -9.67 -38.82
CA LYS A 351 -1.25 -8.73 -39.24
C LYS A 351 -1.21 -7.55 -38.26
N PRO A 352 -0.03 -7.14 -37.75
CA PRO A 352 0.10 -5.97 -36.88
C PRO A 352 -0.44 -4.69 -37.55
N ASP A 353 -1.34 -4.01 -36.85
CA ASP A 353 -1.85 -2.69 -37.23
C ASP A 353 -1.08 -1.62 -36.46
N ALA A 354 -0.21 -0.90 -37.16
CA ALA A 354 0.67 0.09 -36.55
C ALA A 354 -0.11 1.23 -35.87
N GLY A 355 -1.24 1.67 -36.45
CA GLY A 355 -2.06 2.74 -35.91
C GLY A 355 -2.79 2.33 -34.62
N LEU A 356 -3.35 1.11 -34.61
CA LEU A 356 -3.96 0.53 -33.41
C LEU A 356 -2.93 0.38 -32.28
N LEU A 357 -1.73 -0.12 -32.58
CA LEU A 357 -0.67 -0.33 -31.59
C LEU A 357 -0.20 0.99 -30.96
N VAL A 358 -0.07 2.07 -31.74
CA VAL A 358 0.27 3.40 -31.21
C VAL A 358 -0.82 3.93 -30.28
N ARG A 359 -2.10 3.86 -30.69
CA ARG A 359 -3.22 4.31 -29.83
C ARG A 359 -3.29 3.49 -28.54
N ALA A 360 -3.10 2.17 -28.64
CA ALA A 360 -3.08 1.29 -27.49
C ALA A 360 -1.86 1.51 -26.59
N ALA A 361 -0.70 1.88 -27.12
CA ALA A 361 0.45 2.25 -26.29
C ALA A 361 0.15 3.50 -25.45
N HIS A 362 -0.47 4.53 -26.05
CA HIS A 362 -0.98 5.69 -25.32
C HIS A 362 -2.04 5.30 -24.28
N GLY A 363 -2.97 4.41 -24.64
CA GLY A 363 -3.96 3.89 -23.70
C GLY A 363 -3.36 3.08 -22.55
N ALA A 364 -2.28 2.34 -22.78
CA ALA A 364 -1.57 1.62 -21.73
C ALA A 364 -0.83 2.58 -20.79
N VAL A 365 -0.25 3.68 -21.30
CA VAL A 365 0.22 4.80 -20.46
C VAL A 365 -0.95 5.38 -19.66
N TRP A 366 -2.13 5.52 -20.27
CA TRP A 366 -3.29 6.07 -19.60
C TRP A 366 -3.74 5.21 -18.40
N LEU A 367 -3.74 3.89 -18.61
CA LEU A 367 -4.05 2.88 -17.59
C LEU A 367 -2.90 2.64 -16.60
N ALA A 368 -1.80 3.41 -16.69
CA ALA A 368 -0.57 3.27 -15.92
C ALA A 368 0.14 1.90 -16.07
N ASP A 369 -0.17 1.13 -17.11
CA ASP A 369 0.52 -0.12 -17.47
C ASP A 369 1.69 0.20 -18.41
N LEU A 370 2.74 0.80 -17.84
CA LEU A 370 3.93 1.20 -18.57
C LEU A 370 4.69 0.04 -19.21
N PRO A 371 4.81 -1.16 -18.58
CA PRO A 371 5.38 -2.32 -19.25
C PRO A 371 4.60 -2.72 -20.50
N LEU A 372 3.27 -2.71 -20.45
CA LEU A 372 2.45 -2.96 -21.64
C LEU A 372 2.64 -1.87 -22.70
N ALA A 373 2.73 -0.60 -22.29
CA ALA A 373 2.99 0.51 -23.20
C ALA A 373 4.32 0.35 -23.95
N ASP A 374 5.42 -0.03 -23.27
CA ASP A 374 6.71 -0.33 -23.90
C ASP A 374 6.57 -1.45 -24.95
N ARG A 375 5.92 -2.57 -24.60
CA ARG A 375 5.71 -3.69 -25.54
C ARG A 375 4.88 -3.31 -26.76
N LEU A 376 3.77 -2.57 -26.56
CA LEU A 376 2.89 -2.15 -27.65
C LEU A 376 3.58 -1.14 -28.56
N ALA A 377 4.32 -0.19 -27.99
CA ALA A 377 5.08 0.80 -28.74
C ALA A 377 6.25 0.17 -29.51
N GLU A 378 6.97 -0.79 -28.93
CA GLU A 378 7.99 -1.58 -29.63
C GLU A 378 7.40 -2.37 -30.81
N ALA A 379 6.23 -2.98 -30.62
CA ALA A 379 5.52 -3.65 -31.69
C ALA A 379 5.09 -2.69 -32.80
N ALA A 380 4.65 -1.48 -32.45
CA ALA A 380 4.32 -0.43 -33.41
C ALA A 380 5.55 -0.02 -34.25
N ILE A 381 6.71 0.19 -33.61
CA ILE A 381 7.98 0.49 -34.29
C ILE A 381 8.32 -0.60 -35.30
N ARG A 382 8.26 -1.87 -34.90
CA ARG A 382 8.51 -3.02 -35.80
C ARG A 382 7.50 -3.13 -36.94
N ALA A 383 6.26 -2.68 -36.73
CA ALA A 383 5.23 -2.61 -37.75
C ALA A 383 5.39 -1.41 -38.71
N GLY A 384 6.41 -0.57 -38.52
CA GLY A 384 6.67 0.60 -39.35
C GLY A 384 5.83 1.82 -38.97
N ALA A 385 5.39 1.93 -37.72
CA ALA A 385 4.78 3.16 -37.21
C ALA A 385 5.78 4.34 -37.28
N GLY A 386 5.24 5.56 -37.39
CA GLY A 386 6.02 6.78 -37.43
C GLY A 386 6.73 7.11 -36.10
N PRO A 387 7.37 8.29 -35.99
CA PRO A 387 8.16 8.67 -34.82
C PRO A 387 7.37 8.65 -33.50
N GLU A 388 6.04 8.79 -33.54
CA GLU A 388 5.18 8.76 -32.36
C GLU A 388 5.37 7.53 -31.46
N SER A 389 5.55 6.34 -32.03
CA SER A 389 5.78 5.13 -31.23
C SER A 389 7.09 5.18 -30.44
N ASN A 390 8.10 5.90 -30.93
CA ASN A 390 9.36 6.10 -30.22
C ASN A 390 9.18 7.04 -29.03
N PHE A 391 8.40 8.11 -29.17
CA PHE A 391 8.11 9.03 -28.07
C PHE A 391 7.34 8.34 -26.94
N VAL A 392 6.29 7.59 -27.26
CA VAL A 392 5.50 6.84 -26.25
C VAL A 392 6.36 5.80 -25.55
N ARG A 393 7.18 5.05 -26.30
CA ARG A 393 8.10 4.05 -25.73
C ARG A 393 9.12 4.70 -24.81
N ALA A 394 9.78 5.78 -25.25
CA ALA A 394 10.76 6.49 -24.46
C ALA A 394 10.14 7.06 -23.18
N HIS A 395 8.93 7.60 -23.25
CA HIS A 395 8.18 8.06 -22.07
C HIS A 395 7.93 6.92 -21.08
N ALA A 396 7.41 5.78 -21.54
CA ALA A 396 7.15 4.61 -20.71
C ALA A 396 8.43 4.06 -20.06
N LEU A 397 9.52 3.95 -20.83
CA LEU A 397 10.83 3.51 -20.33
C LEU A 397 11.41 4.47 -19.28
N SER A 398 11.28 5.78 -19.51
CA SER A 398 11.71 6.81 -18.57
C SER A 398 11.01 6.64 -17.22
N TRP A 399 9.68 6.51 -17.22
CA TRP A 399 8.88 6.25 -16.01
C TRP A 399 9.08 4.86 -15.38
N LEU A 400 9.60 3.90 -16.13
CA LEU A 400 10.03 2.60 -15.58
C LEU A 400 11.43 2.67 -14.94
N GLY A 401 12.08 3.83 -14.92
CA GLY A 401 13.45 4.02 -14.46
C GLY A 401 14.52 3.51 -15.44
N ARG A 402 14.13 3.11 -16.67
CA ARG A 402 15.01 2.57 -17.72
C ARG A 402 15.53 3.70 -18.62
N GLY A 403 16.15 4.71 -18.00
CA GLY A 403 16.52 5.97 -18.66
C GLY A 403 17.52 5.81 -19.81
N GLU A 404 18.47 4.88 -19.71
CA GLU A 404 19.44 4.61 -20.79
C GLU A 404 18.75 4.05 -22.03
N GLU A 405 17.79 3.13 -21.84
CA GLU A 405 17.01 2.56 -22.93
C GLU A 405 16.06 3.60 -23.55
N ALA A 406 15.51 4.50 -22.73
CA ALA A 406 14.73 5.64 -23.22
C ALA A 406 15.57 6.57 -24.12
N ASP A 407 16.80 6.91 -23.73
CA ASP A 407 17.69 7.75 -24.56
C ASP A 407 18.13 7.03 -25.85
N ALA A 408 18.34 5.72 -25.79
CA ALA A 408 18.62 4.91 -26.98
C ALA A 408 17.47 4.94 -27.99
N VAL A 409 16.22 4.71 -27.53
CA VAL A 409 15.01 4.78 -28.38
C VAL A 409 14.84 6.17 -29.00
N LEU A 410 15.09 7.24 -28.23
CA LEU A 410 15.04 8.59 -28.78
C LEU A 410 16.11 8.79 -29.86
N THR A 411 17.33 8.30 -29.65
CA THR A 411 18.45 8.47 -30.58
C THR A 411 18.23 7.75 -31.92
N GLU A 412 17.37 6.73 -31.98
CA GLU A 412 16.96 6.06 -33.22
C GLU A 412 16.12 6.97 -34.14
N ILE A 413 15.54 8.06 -33.62
CA ILE A 413 14.76 9.00 -34.41
C ILE A 413 15.69 9.84 -35.29
N HIS A 414 15.54 9.71 -36.61
CA HIS A 414 16.26 10.54 -37.58
C HIS A 414 15.78 12.01 -37.53
N THR A 415 16.47 12.85 -36.75
CA THR A 415 16.12 14.26 -36.52
C THR A 415 16.05 15.12 -37.79
N SER A 416 16.71 14.71 -38.87
CA SER A 416 16.65 15.36 -40.19
C SER A 416 15.30 15.18 -40.90
N LEU A 417 14.50 14.20 -40.51
CA LEU A 417 13.17 13.92 -41.05
C LEU A 417 12.03 14.54 -40.23
N LEU A 418 12.36 15.11 -39.07
CA LEU A 418 11.39 15.76 -38.20
C LEU A 418 11.14 17.20 -38.66
N ASP A 419 9.89 17.64 -38.53
CA ASP A 419 9.58 19.06 -38.63
C ASP A 419 10.13 19.84 -37.42
N GLU A 420 9.92 21.15 -37.41
CA GLU A 420 10.46 22.00 -36.35
C GLU A 420 9.84 21.72 -34.97
N VAL A 421 8.55 21.38 -34.92
CA VAL A 421 7.81 21.11 -33.68
C VAL A 421 8.25 19.77 -33.10
N ASP A 422 8.38 18.74 -33.93
CA ASP A 422 8.84 17.42 -33.53
C ASP A 422 10.30 17.44 -33.06
N ARG A 423 11.15 18.31 -33.63
CA ARG A 423 12.52 18.53 -33.10
C ARG A 423 12.51 19.16 -31.71
N ALA A 424 11.63 20.12 -31.45
CA ALA A 424 11.48 20.73 -30.13
C ALA A 424 10.92 19.72 -29.11
N ARG A 425 9.93 18.91 -29.52
CA ARG A 425 9.36 17.81 -28.73
C ARG A 425 10.40 16.73 -28.42
N PHE A 426 11.24 16.38 -29.39
CA PHE A 426 12.39 15.48 -29.19
C PHE A 426 13.35 16.01 -28.13
N ALA A 427 13.74 17.30 -28.23
CA ALA A 427 14.62 17.92 -27.27
C ALA A 427 14.01 17.94 -25.86
N PHE A 428 12.71 18.23 -25.75
CA PHE A 428 11.95 18.16 -24.49
C PHE A 428 12.05 16.77 -23.84
N TRP A 429 11.62 15.71 -24.54
CA TRP A 429 11.58 14.37 -23.97
C TRP A 429 12.96 13.85 -23.58
N ARG A 430 13.96 14.10 -24.42
CA ARG A 430 15.33 13.71 -24.14
C ARG A 430 15.87 14.45 -22.91
N ALA A 431 15.67 15.76 -22.84
CA ALA A 431 16.12 16.55 -21.70
C ALA A 431 15.38 16.19 -20.40
N SER A 432 14.08 15.88 -20.47
CA SER A 432 13.30 15.42 -19.31
C SER A 432 13.81 14.07 -18.79
N ASN A 433 14.12 13.12 -19.67
CA ASN A 433 14.72 11.85 -19.28
C ASN A 433 16.12 12.04 -18.63
N MET A 434 16.93 12.94 -19.21
CA MET A 434 18.24 13.28 -18.65
C MET A 434 18.12 13.93 -17.25
N LEU A 435 17.18 14.85 -17.08
CA LEU A 435 16.94 15.55 -15.83
C LEU A 435 16.48 14.60 -14.73
N TRP A 436 15.39 13.86 -14.98
CA TRP A 436 14.68 13.11 -13.95
C TRP A 436 15.25 11.71 -13.69
N VAL A 437 15.60 10.97 -14.74
CA VAL A 437 15.95 9.55 -14.63
C VAL A 437 17.46 9.35 -14.62
N LEU A 438 18.18 10.00 -15.54
CA LEU A 438 19.64 9.92 -15.58
C LEU A 438 20.32 10.84 -14.55
N GLY A 439 19.59 11.78 -13.97
CA GLY A 439 20.11 12.70 -12.95
C GLY A 439 21.18 13.66 -13.46
N ASP A 440 21.13 14.03 -14.75
CA ASP A 440 22.06 14.94 -15.42
C ASP A 440 21.37 16.26 -15.84
N PRO A 441 21.10 17.17 -14.87
CA PRO A 441 20.51 18.47 -15.18
C PRO A 441 21.41 19.32 -16.09
N ALA A 442 22.73 19.17 -16.00
CA ALA A 442 23.67 19.95 -16.81
C ALA A 442 23.62 19.53 -18.28
N GLY A 443 23.58 18.22 -18.56
CA GLY A 443 23.39 17.68 -19.90
C GLY A 443 22.01 18.01 -20.47
N ALA A 444 20.95 17.89 -19.66
CA ALA A 444 19.59 18.26 -20.06
C ALA A 444 19.51 19.72 -20.53
N LYS A 445 20.15 20.63 -19.78
CA LYS A 445 20.21 22.06 -20.15
C LYS A 445 20.95 22.31 -21.45
N LYS A 446 22.05 21.59 -21.71
CA LYS A 446 22.81 21.72 -22.97
C LYS A 446 21.96 21.33 -24.18
N VAL A 447 21.23 20.21 -24.10
CA VAL A 447 20.33 19.75 -25.19
C VAL A 447 19.30 20.81 -25.52
N ILE A 448 18.70 21.42 -24.50
CA ILE A 448 17.67 22.44 -24.67
C ILE A 448 18.23 23.77 -25.17
N ASP A 449 19.42 24.16 -24.71
CA ASP A 449 20.09 25.38 -25.21
C ASP A 449 20.49 25.26 -26.68
N GLU A 450 20.89 24.07 -27.13
CA GLU A 450 21.18 23.79 -28.53
C GLU A 450 19.91 23.86 -29.38
N ALA A 451 18.83 23.21 -28.94
CA ALA A 451 17.54 23.25 -29.62
C ALA A 451 16.96 24.69 -29.69
N SER A 452 17.09 25.47 -28.61
CA SER A 452 16.58 26.85 -28.54
C SER A 452 17.19 27.77 -29.61
N ARG A 453 18.43 27.53 -30.03
CA ARG A 453 19.12 28.33 -31.06
C ARG A 453 18.52 28.18 -32.46
N THR A 454 17.92 27.03 -32.74
CA THR A 454 17.41 26.67 -34.07
C THR A 454 15.89 26.64 -34.14
N THR A 455 15.19 26.88 -33.02
CA THR A 455 13.73 26.80 -32.90
C THR A 455 13.07 28.17 -33.04
N SER A 456 12.11 28.27 -33.96
CA SER A 456 11.27 29.44 -34.24
C SER A 456 10.36 29.78 -33.06
N PRO A 457 9.85 31.03 -32.97
CA PRO A 457 8.98 31.45 -31.87
C PRO A 457 7.73 30.59 -31.66
N GLN A 458 7.19 29.97 -32.72
CA GLN A 458 6.00 29.11 -32.64
C GLN A 458 6.30 27.73 -32.06
N ALA A 459 7.49 27.17 -32.27
CA ALA A 459 7.91 25.88 -31.72
C ALA A 459 8.63 26.00 -30.37
N ARG A 460 8.81 27.22 -29.84
CA ARG A 460 9.47 27.48 -28.56
C ARG A 460 8.67 27.06 -27.33
N SER A 461 7.37 26.81 -27.44
CA SER A 461 6.54 26.41 -26.29
C SER A 461 7.10 25.18 -25.58
N TYR A 462 7.60 24.17 -26.29
CA TYR A 462 8.25 23.00 -25.66
C TYR A 462 9.56 23.36 -24.94
N ILE A 463 10.33 24.27 -25.51
CA ILE A 463 11.58 24.75 -24.91
C ILE A 463 11.29 25.54 -23.64
N ASP A 464 10.35 26.48 -23.68
CA ASP A 464 9.94 27.28 -22.53
C ASP A 464 9.24 26.41 -21.46
N ALA A 465 8.51 25.36 -21.86
CA ALA A 465 7.91 24.40 -20.94
C ALA A 465 8.99 23.62 -20.18
N PHE A 466 9.97 23.07 -20.91
CA PHE A 466 11.11 22.43 -20.28
C PHE A 466 11.87 23.39 -19.36
N LEU A 467 12.12 24.63 -19.80
CA LEU A 467 12.83 25.61 -18.98
C LEU A 467 12.06 25.95 -17.69
N THR A 468 10.73 25.99 -17.75
CA THR A 468 9.88 26.14 -16.56
C THR A 468 10.14 25.00 -15.56
N VAL A 469 10.07 23.75 -16.04
CA VAL A 469 10.34 22.55 -15.23
C VAL A 469 11.79 22.51 -14.74
N TYR A 470 12.76 22.88 -15.58
CA TYR A 470 14.19 22.87 -15.25
C TYR A 470 14.54 23.86 -14.14
N TRP A 471 14.02 25.08 -14.22
CA TRP A 471 14.27 26.09 -13.20
C TRP A 471 13.62 25.71 -11.87
N PHE A 472 12.42 25.14 -11.91
CA PHE A 472 11.83 24.51 -10.74
C PHE A 472 12.72 23.38 -10.21
N ALA A 473 13.12 22.46 -11.08
CA ALA A 473 13.97 21.31 -10.76
C ALA A 473 15.34 21.69 -10.17
N THR A 474 15.78 22.94 -10.35
CA THR A 474 17.07 23.46 -9.87
C THR A 474 16.92 24.54 -8.79
N ASP A 475 15.75 24.60 -8.14
CA ASP A 475 15.43 25.50 -7.03
C ASP A 475 15.60 26.99 -7.39
N ARG A 476 15.11 27.37 -8.57
CA ARG A 476 15.06 28.74 -9.10
C ARG A 476 13.60 29.14 -9.43
N PRO A 477 12.71 29.28 -8.43
CA PRO A 477 11.28 29.50 -8.65
C PRO A 477 10.96 30.77 -9.47
N ASP A 478 11.70 31.87 -9.24
CA ASP A 478 11.50 33.10 -10.02
C ASP A 478 11.79 32.90 -11.52
N ALA A 479 12.85 32.16 -11.86
CA ALA A 479 13.19 31.87 -13.25
C ALA A 479 12.14 30.94 -13.90
N ALA A 480 11.59 30.00 -13.13
CA ALA A 480 10.49 29.14 -13.58
C ALA A 480 9.23 29.95 -13.90
N ILE A 481 8.82 30.87 -13.01
CA ILE A 481 7.68 31.77 -13.24
C ILE A 481 7.90 32.66 -14.47
N GLN A 482 9.12 33.17 -14.69
CA GLN A 482 9.40 34.00 -15.87
C GLN A 482 9.41 33.17 -17.17
N ALA A 483 9.83 31.92 -17.13
CA ALA A 483 9.73 31.00 -18.26
C ALA A 483 8.26 30.67 -18.58
N SER A 484 7.44 30.43 -17.55
CA SER A 484 6.04 30.03 -17.75
C SER A 484 5.17 31.11 -18.40
N LYS A 485 5.47 32.39 -18.16
CA LYS A 485 4.75 33.54 -18.76
C LYS A 485 4.82 33.59 -20.29
N LYS A 486 5.77 32.90 -20.91
CA LYS A 486 5.96 32.86 -22.37
C LYS A 486 5.20 31.72 -23.04
N LEU A 487 4.60 30.84 -22.24
CA LEU A 487 3.90 29.66 -22.74
C LEU A 487 2.57 30.04 -23.38
N VAL A 488 2.31 29.43 -24.54
CA VAL A 488 0.98 29.34 -25.15
C VAL A 488 0.51 27.91 -24.95
N LEU A 489 -0.35 27.68 -23.96
CA LEU A 489 -0.72 26.33 -23.50
C LEU A 489 -1.57 25.56 -24.54
N ASP A 490 -2.35 26.27 -25.36
CA ASP A 490 -3.21 25.66 -26.41
C ASP A 490 -2.42 24.90 -27.49
N ASP A 491 -1.10 25.16 -27.61
CA ASP A 491 -0.21 24.54 -28.61
C ASP A 491 0.61 23.35 -28.06
N LEU A 492 0.44 22.98 -26.78
CA LEU A 492 1.23 21.94 -26.10
C LEU A 492 0.43 20.66 -25.84
N PRO A 493 1.10 19.49 -25.75
CA PRO A 493 0.45 18.27 -25.27
C PRO A 493 -0.06 18.45 -23.85
N ALA A 494 -1.21 17.87 -23.54
CA ALA A 494 -1.85 17.97 -22.24
C ALA A 494 -0.95 17.49 -21.08
N VAL A 495 -0.08 16.49 -21.31
CA VAL A 495 0.90 16.05 -20.29
C VAL A 495 1.87 17.16 -19.89
N VAL A 496 2.31 17.99 -20.85
CA VAL A 496 3.24 19.09 -20.61
C VAL A 496 2.54 20.22 -19.85
N ASP A 497 1.29 20.52 -20.20
CA ASP A 497 0.46 21.49 -19.49
C ASP A 497 0.17 21.03 -18.03
N ALA A 498 -0.17 19.75 -17.84
CA ALA A 498 -0.33 19.17 -16.50
C ALA A 498 0.96 19.22 -15.66
N GLU A 499 2.13 19.05 -16.29
CA GLU A 499 3.44 19.20 -15.64
C GLU A 499 3.72 20.64 -15.21
N ILE A 500 3.41 21.60 -16.07
CA ILE A 500 3.53 23.03 -15.74
C ILE A 500 2.57 23.41 -14.62
N ALA A 501 1.32 22.92 -14.65
CA ALA A 501 0.35 23.16 -13.58
C ALA A 501 0.85 22.62 -12.23
N TRP A 502 1.41 21.42 -12.21
CA TRP A 502 2.05 20.86 -11.00
C TRP A 502 3.18 21.78 -10.48
N VAL A 503 4.11 22.18 -11.36
CA VAL A 503 5.24 23.06 -11.01
C VAL A 503 4.77 24.39 -10.43
N LEU A 504 3.81 25.05 -11.10
CA LEU A 504 3.32 26.35 -10.68
C LEU A 504 2.50 26.28 -9.38
N ALA A 505 1.73 25.21 -9.19
CA ALA A 505 1.02 24.98 -7.93
C ALA A 505 2.01 24.84 -6.75
N ASP A 506 3.09 24.10 -6.93
CA ASP A 506 4.12 23.90 -5.89
C ASP A 506 4.89 25.19 -5.57
N ILE A 507 5.28 25.97 -6.59
CA ILE A 507 5.93 27.27 -6.39
C ILE A 507 4.99 28.26 -5.65
N ALA A 508 3.71 28.32 -6.05
CA ALA A 508 2.73 29.16 -5.37
C ALA A 508 2.47 28.71 -3.93
N ALA A 509 2.48 27.39 -3.68
CA ALA A 509 2.34 26.80 -2.35
C ALA A 509 3.47 27.24 -1.42
N GLU A 510 4.73 27.05 -1.82
CA GLU A 510 5.91 27.43 -1.01
C GLU A 510 5.96 28.94 -0.78
N ALA A 511 5.56 29.75 -1.77
CA ALA A 511 5.49 31.20 -1.65
C ALA A 511 4.37 31.71 -0.72
N GLY A 512 3.47 30.83 -0.27
CA GLY A 512 2.35 31.19 0.61
C GLY A 512 1.14 31.78 -0.11
N ARG A 513 1.02 31.58 -1.43
CA ARG A 513 -0.13 32.02 -2.25
C ARG A 513 -1.09 30.85 -2.48
N THR A 514 -1.71 30.38 -1.40
CA THR A 514 -2.54 29.16 -1.40
C THR A 514 -3.71 29.23 -2.39
N THR A 515 -4.34 30.39 -2.54
CA THR A 515 -5.48 30.57 -3.45
C THR A 515 -5.05 30.33 -4.91
N GLU A 516 -3.89 30.85 -5.31
CA GLU A 516 -3.30 30.62 -6.63
C GLU A 516 -2.91 29.14 -6.79
N ALA A 517 -2.24 28.55 -5.80
CA ALA A 517 -1.81 27.16 -5.85
C ALA A 517 -2.98 26.19 -6.07
N VAL A 518 -4.09 26.38 -5.35
CA VAL A 518 -5.31 25.57 -5.50
C VAL A 518 -5.94 25.76 -6.87
N ALA A 519 -6.06 27.00 -7.35
CA ALA A 519 -6.64 27.28 -8.66
C ALA A 519 -5.83 26.64 -9.81
N VAL A 520 -4.50 26.70 -9.73
CA VAL A 520 -3.61 26.05 -10.70
C VAL A 520 -3.73 24.53 -10.63
N ALA A 521 -3.81 23.96 -9.43
CA ALA A 521 -3.99 22.51 -9.27
C ALA A 521 -5.34 22.03 -9.86
N ASP A 522 -6.42 22.76 -9.63
CA ASP A 522 -7.76 22.43 -10.17
C ASP A 522 -7.81 22.52 -11.71
N ALA A 523 -7.12 23.51 -12.29
CA ALA A 523 -6.92 23.59 -13.74
C ALA A 523 -6.12 22.36 -14.24
N GLY A 524 -5.03 22.01 -13.56
CA GLY A 524 -4.21 20.84 -13.90
C GLY A 524 -4.98 19.53 -13.89
N TYR A 525 -5.85 19.30 -12.89
CA TYR A 525 -6.69 18.09 -12.87
C TYR A 525 -7.61 18.00 -14.08
N SER A 526 -8.16 19.14 -14.50
CA SER A 526 -9.06 19.20 -15.65
C SER A 526 -8.35 18.82 -16.95
N VAL A 527 -7.08 19.20 -17.09
CA VAL A 527 -6.22 18.82 -18.21
C VAL A 527 -5.88 17.33 -18.16
N ALA A 528 -5.41 16.85 -17.01
CA ALA A 528 -5.04 15.45 -16.81
C ALA A 528 -6.21 14.47 -17.02
N ALA A 529 -7.45 14.90 -16.71
CA ALA A 529 -8.65 14.08 -16.90
C ALA A 529 -9.08 13.94 -18.37
N ARG A 530 -8.68 14.87 -19.26
CA ARG A 530 -9.11 14.92 -20.66
C ARG A 530 -8.13 14.24 -21.63
N SER A 531 -6.95 13.83 -21.17
CA SER A 531 -5.90 13.30 -22.04
C SER A 531 -5.41 11.90 -21.66
N LEU A 532 -5.03 11.13 -22.69
CA LEU A 532 -4.54 9.76 -22.56
C LEU A 532 -3.09 9.68 -22.02
N ASP A 533 -2.30 10.72 -22.21
CA ASP A 533 -0.86 10.72 -21.92
C ASP A 533 -0.48 11.27 -20.53
N ALA A 534 -1.45 11.81 -19.76
CA ALA A 534 -1.19 12.54 -18.51
C ALA A 534 -1.81 11.99 -17.20
N PRO A 535 -2.40 10.78 -17.09
CA PRO A 535 -3.16 10.43 -15.88
C PRO A 535 -2.31 10.15 -14.66
N HIS A 536 -1.00 9.91 -14.81
CA HIS A 536 -0.09 9.86 -13.67
C HIS A 536 0.18 11.27 -13.11
N MET A 537 0.10 12.31 -13.95
CA MET A 537 0.34 13.71 -13.55
C MET A 537 -0.68 14.21 -12.53
N ARG A 538 -1.87 13.60 -12.47
CA ARG A 538 -2.84 13.90 -11.40
C ARG A 538 -2.27 13.64 -10.00
N PHE A 539 -1.37 12.65 -9.84
CA PHE A 539 -0.73 12.37 -8.56
C PHE A 539 0.32 13.44 -8.24
N ASN A 540 1.08 13.91 -9.22
CA ASN A 540 2.02 15.02 -9.04
C ASN A 540 1.26 16.30 -8.62
N ILE A 541 0.19 16.64 -9.35
CA ILE A 541 -0.67 17.79 -9.04
C ILE A 541 -1.28 17.64 -7.63
N ALA A 542 -1.72 16.43 -7.26
CA ALA A 542 -2.24 16.16 -5.93
C ALA A 542 -1.19 16.29 -4.83
N ASP A 543 0.07 15.89 -5.05
CA ASP A 543 1.15 16.15 -4.11
C ASP A 543 1.33 17.66 -3.85
N ALA A 544 1.43 18.46 -4.91
CA ALA A 544 1.54 19.92 -4.78
C ALA A 544 0.31 20.55 -4.11
N HIS A 545 -0.90 20.08 -4.46
CA HIS A 545 -2.14 20.58 -3.88
C HIS A 545 -2.24 20.26 -2.38
N VAL A 546 -1.94 19.02 -1.98
CA VAL A 546 -1.89 18.63 -0.56
C VAL A 546 -0.83 19.45 0.18
N THR A 547 0.35 19.64 -0.40
CA THR A 547 1.39 20.50 0.17
C THR A 547 0.90 21.93 0.38
N ALA A 548 0.25 22.54 -0.62
CA ALA A 548 -0.31 23.89 -0.52
C ALA A 548 -1.31 24.04 0.62
N LEU A 549 -2.22 23.08 0.75
CA LEU A 549 -3.24 23.08 1.80
C LEU A 549 -2.63 22.87 3.19
N LEU A 550 -1.66 21.95 3.33
CA LEU A 550 -0.96 21.71 4.59
C LEU A 550 -0.14 22.94 5.04
N LEU A 551 0.60 23.56 4.13
CA LEU A 551 1.36 24.78 4.40
C LEU A 551 0.45 25.94 4.84
N ALA A 552 -0.74 26.07 4.25
CA ALA A 552 -1.73 27.07 4.63
C ALA A 552 -2.43 26.79 5.98
N GLY A 553 -2.42 25.52 6.44
CA GLY A 553 -3.21 25.06 7.58
C GLY A 553 -4.64 24.66 7.24
N ARG A 554 -4.94 24.35 5.97
CA ARG A 554 -6.22 23.81 5.51
C ARG A 554 -6.19 22.27 5.55
N VAL A 555 -5.98 21.70 6.74
CA VAL A 555 -5.68 20.27 6.91
C VAL A 555 -6.85 19.37 6.50
N ALA A 556 -8.09 19.76 6.79
CA ALA A 556 -9.28 19.00 6.39
C ALA A 556 -9.37 18.87 4.86
N ASP A 557 -9.19 19.98 4.13
CA ASP A 557 -9.21 19.99 2.67
C ASP A 557 -8.07 19.13 2.09
N ALA A 558 -6.89 19.13 2.73
CA ALA A 558 -5.77 18.28 2.32
C ALA A 558 -6.09 16.78 2.43
N LEU A 559 -6.78 16.38 3.51
CA LEU A 559 -7.26 15.01 3.69
C LEU A 559 -8.32 14.65 2.64
N ASP A 560 -9.23 15.57 2.31
CA ASP A 560 -10.27 15.35 1.30
C ASP A 560 -9.65 15.14 -0.10
N VAL A 561 -8.66 15.95 -0.47
CA VAL A 561 -7.91 15.76 -1.73
C VAL A 561 -7.22 14.39 -1.74
N ALA A 562 -6.59 13.99 -0.63
CA ALA A 562 -5.91 12.71 -0.55
C ALA A 562 -6.87 11.51 -0.62
N GLU A 563 -8.02 11.55 0.07
CA GLU A 563 -9.04 10.49 -0.02
C GLU A 563 -9.69 10.42 -1.39
N ARG A 564 -9.79 11.54 -2.13
CA ARG A 564 -10.25 11.54 -3.52
C ARG A 564 -9.28 10.81 -4.46
N VAL A 565 -7.97 10.98 -4.25
CA VAL A 565 -6.92 10.47 -5.15
C VAL A 565 -6.48 9.05 -4.80
N ARG A 566 -6.59 8.64 -3.53
CA ARG A 566 -6.13 7.32 -3.05
C ARG A 566 -6.82 6.14 -3.75
N PRO A 567 -8.17 6.06 -3.89
CA PRO A 567 -8.83 4.99 -4.62
C PRO A 567 -8.41 4.93 -6.09
N GLN A 568 -8.20 6.10 -6.70
CA GLN A 568 -7.76 6.19 -8.09
C GLN A 568 -6.37 5.59 -8.31
N GLY A 569 -5.48 5.69 -7.32
CA GLY A 569 -4.19 5.01 -7.33
C GLY A 569 -4.33 3.51 -7.07
N ALA A 570 -5.21 3.11 -6.13
CA ALA A 570 -5.38 1.71 -5.73
C ALA A 570 -5.79 0.77 -6.88
N GLU A 571 -6.50 1.30 -7.87
CA GLU A 571 -6.93 0.56 -9.07
C GLU A 571 -5.86 0.45 -10.16
N LEU A 572 -4.78 1.24 -10.06
CA LEU A 572 -3.71 1.28 -11.05
C LEU A 572 -2.52 0.40 -10.63
N PRO A 573 -1.78 -0.17 -11.59
CA PRO A 573 -0.58 -0.93 -11.29
C PRO A 573 0.64 -0.06 -10.99
N GLY A 574 1.66 -0.67 -10.37
CA GLY A 574 3.01 -0.12 -10.27
C GLY A 574 3.14 1.15 -9.40
N ALA A 575 3.96 2.11 -9.85
CA ALA A 575 4.29 3.31 -9.09
C ALA A 575 3.06 4.21 -8.81
N ALA A 576 2.06 4.22 -9.69
CA ALA A 576 0.85 5.02 -9.52
C ALA A 576 0.05 4.63 -8.26
N GLN A 577 0.01 3.32 -7.96
CA GLN A 577 -0.60 2.81 -6.73
C GLN A 577 0.06 3.37 -5.48
N LEU A 578 1.40 3.35 -5.47
CA LEU A 578 2.20 3.80 -4.33
C LEU A 578 2.11 5.32 -4.15
N LEU A 579 2.02 6.10 -5.22
CA LEU A 579 1.87 7.56 -5.15
C LEU A 579 0.56 7.96 -4.46
N GLY A 580 -0.56 7.30 -4.77
CA GLY A 580 -1.84 7.57 -4.10
C GLY A 580 -1.77 7.32 -2.58
N ALA A 581 -1.10 6.24 -2.17
CA ALA A 581 -0.86 5.94 -0.75
C ALA A 581 0.09 6.95 -0.10
N ALA A 582 1.14 7.38 -0.81
CA ALA A 582 2.14 8.32 -0.33
C ALA A 582 1.53 9.70 -0.02
N ILE A 583 0.68 10.22 -0.92
CA ILE A 583 -0.02 11.50 -0.77
C ILE A 583 -0.96 11.45 0.45
N ALA A 584 -1.70 10.34 0.61
CA ALA A 584 -2.53 10.11 1.79
C ALA A 584 -1.71 10.02 3.08
N GLY A 585 -0.55 9.38 3.03
CA GLY A 585 0.40 9.34 4.14
C GLY A 585 0.91 10.72 4.54
N GLN A 586 1.20 11.60 3.56
CA GLN A 586 1.60 12.98 3.82
C GLN A 586 0.47 13.81 4.42
N ALA A 587 -0.75 13.71 3.89
CA ALA A 587 -1.92 14.39 4.46
C ALA A 587 -2.21 13.91 5.89
N ALA A 588 -2.10 12.60 6.15
CA ALA A 588 -2.24 12.02 7.48
C ALA A 588 -1.18 12.54 8.46
N LEU A 589 0.08 12.67 8.01
CA LEU A 589 1.16 13.25 8.82
C LEU A 589 0.85 14.71 9.18
N GLY A 590 0.45 15.52 8.21
CA GLY A 590 0.06 16.92 8.43
C GLY A 590 -1.14 17.09 9.37
N ALA A 591 -2.01 16.07 9.46
CA ALA A 591 -3.13 16.00 10.40
C ALA A 591 -2.77 15.40 11.77
N GLY A 592 -1.52 15.00 11.98
CA GLY A 592 -1.09 14.30 13.20
C GLY A 592 -1.65 12.88 13.37
N ARG A 593 -2.18 12.25 12.31
CA ARG A 593 -2.66 10.85 12.32
C ARG A 593 -1.48 9.89 12.14
N LEU A 594 -0.61 9.80 13.14
CA LEU A 594 0.71 9.18 13.00
C LEU A 594 0.66 7.69 12.67
N HIS A 595 -0.32 6.95 13.21
CA HIS A 595 -0.48 5.52 12.89
C HIS A 595 -0.73 5.30 11.39
N SER A 596 -1.70 6.03 10.82
CA SER A 596 -2.03 5.98 9.38
C SER A 596 -0.87 6.50 8.53
N ALA A 597 -0.23 7.60 8.94
CA ALA A 597 0.90 8.19 8.24
C ALA A 597 2.06 7.18 8.14
N ARG A 598 2.44 6.53 9.24
CA ARG A 598 3.52 5.54 9.27
C ARG A 598 3.24 4.38 8.32
N ALA A 599 2.05 3.78 8.41
CA ALA A 599 1.69 2.62 7.58
C ALA A 599 1.73 2.95 6.09
N LEU A 600 1.16 4.10 5.70
CA LEU A 600 1.10 4.52 4.29
C LEU A 600 2.47 4.95 3.74
N LEU A 601 3.23 5.72 4.51
CA LEU A 601 4.53 6.25 4.06
C LEU A 601 5.63 5.19 4.03
N GLU A 602 5.60 4.21 4.92
CA GLU A 602 6.57 3.11 4.94
C GLU A 602 6.52 2.31 3.65
N GLN A 603 5.35 1.76 3.33
CA GLN A 603 5.11 1.00 2.10
C GLN A 603 5.43 1.83 0.85
N ALA A 604 4.95 3.08 0.81
CA ALA A 604 5.12 3.94 -0.36
C ALA A 604 6.59 4.33 -0.58
N ALA A 605 7.30 4.79 0.45
CA ALA A 605 8.68 5.24 0.32
C ALA A 605 9.61 4.09 -0.11
N GLU A 606 9.40 2.88 0.41
CA GLU A 606 10.22 1.72 0.06
C GLU A 606 9.93 1.21 -1.36
N GLY A 607 8.66 1.05 -1.73
CA GLY A 607 8.28 0.63 -3.07
C GLY A 607 8.69 1.63 -4.16
N LEU A 608 8.52 2.94 -3.90
CA LEU A 608 8.94 3.99 -4.83
C LEU A 608 10.46 4.11 -4.90
N SER A 609 11.20 3.80 -3.83
CA SER A 609 12.66 3.83 -3.86
C SER A 609 13.27 2.74 -4.75
N ALA A 610 12.55 1.63 -4.99
CA ALA A 610 13.03 0.56 -5.85
C ALA A 610 13.11 0.96 -7.34
N THR A 611 12.25 1.89 -7.78
CA THR A 611 12.15 2.33 -9.18
C THR A 611 12.53 3.80 -9.38
N HIS A 612 12.26 4.64 -8.38
CA HIS A 612 12.41 6.09 -8.41
C HIS A 612 13.16 6.59 -7.16
N ALA A 613 14.30 5.97 -6.84
CA ALA A 613 15.10 6.25 -5.64
C ALA A 613 15.34 7.75 -5.40
N LEU A 614 15.86 8.45 -6.41
CA LEU A 614 16.17 9.89 -6.34
C LEU A 614 14.94 10.79 -6.55
N GLY A 615 13.84 10.25 -7.07
CA GLY A 615 12.60 10.97 -7.35
C GLY A 615 11.62 10.90 -6.17
N TRP A 616 10.55 10.13 -6.36
CA TRP A 616 9.46 9.97 -5.39
C TRP A 616 9.84 9.18 -4.15
N GLY A 617 10.74 8.20 -4.26
CA GLY A 617 11.25 7.46 -3.10
C GLY A 617 11.89 8.40 -2.06
N TYR A 618 12.78 9.29 -2.53
CA TYR A 618 13.36 10.35 -1.71
C TYR A 618 12.30 11.29 -1.13
N ARG A 619 11.39 11.82 -1.97
CA ARG A 619 10.36 12.80 -1.59
C ARG A 619 9.45 12.30 -0.45
N TYR A 620 9.09 11.02 -0.44
CA TYR A 620 8.25 10.43 0.61
C TYR A 620 9.03 9.74 1.74
N GLY A 621 10.32 9.45 1.53
CA GLY A 621 11.23 9.06 2.62
C GLY A 621 11.40 10.17 3.67
N VAL A 622 11.37 11.45 3.26
CA VAL A 622 11.45 12.61 4.16
C VAL A 622 10.28 12.65 5.16
N PRO A 623 8.99 12.70 4.75
CA PRO A 623 7.87 12.64 5.69
C PRO A 623 7.81 11.32 6.47
N ARG A 624 8.29 10.19 5.93
CA ARG A 624 8.44 8.95 6.71
C ARG A 624 9.36 9.14 7.91
N ALA A 625 10.53 9.77 7.71
CA ALA A 625 11.47 10.05 8.80
C ALA A 625 10.87 10.99 9.87
N ILE A 626 10.08 11.99 9.44
CA ILE A 626 9.34 12.87 10.36
C ILE A 626 8.31 12.08 11.16
N ALA A 627 7.51 11.23 10.51
CA ALA A 627 6.51 10.41 11.17
C ALA A 627 7.13 9.47 12.23
N LEU A 628 8.23 8.79 11.89
CA LEU A 628 8.97 7.94 12.83
C LEU A 628 9.49 8.72 14.03
N ALA A 629 10.02 9.93 13.80
CA ALA A 629 10.49 10.80 14.88
C ALA A 629 9.34 11.23 15.80
N MET A 630 8.20 11.64 15.22
CA MET A 630 6.99 12.03 15.96
C MET A 630 6.34 10.86 16.72
N CYS A 631 6.55 9.60 16.29
CA CYS A 631 6.11 8.40 17.03
C CYS A 631 7.08 7.99 18.16
N GLY A 632 8.25 8.63 18.26
CA GLY A 632 9.28 8.24 19.22
C GLY A 632 10.11 7.03 18.81
N SER A 633 10.00 6.55 17.57
CA SER A 633 10.87 5.53 16.97
C SER A 633 12.24 6.12 16.61
N THR A 634 12.99 6.56 17.62
CA THR A 634 14.20 7.41 17.44
C THR A 634 15.28 6.75 16.58
N VAL A 635 15.51 5.46 16.76
CA VAL A 635 16.52 4.68 16.01
C VAL A 635 16.12 4.55 14.54
N ASP A 636 14.87 4.18 14.27
CA ASP A 636 14.37 4.01 12.90
C ASP A 636 14.31 5.34 12.15
N ALA A 637 13.91 6.41 12.84
CA ALA A 637 13.88 7.76 12.28
C ALA A 637 15.31 8.23 11.89
N ALA A 638 16.29 7.97 12.75
CA ALA A 638 17.69 8.27 12.47
C ALA A 638 18.26 7.43 11.33
N ALA A 639 17.91 6.14 11.27
CA ALA A 639 18.32 5.26 10.17
C ALA A 639 17.71 5.70 8.83
N ALA A 640 16.43 6.07 8.82
CA ALA A 640 15.74 6.58 7.63
C ALA A 640 16.39 7.89 7.13
N LEU A 641 16.67 8.83 8.04
CA LEU A 641 17.34 10.09 7.69
C LEU A 641 18.78 9.84 7.19
N ALA A 642 19.54 8.96 7.83
CA ALA A 642 20.89 8.61 7.39
C ALA A 642 20.91 7.92 6.01
N ALA A 643 19.86 7.15 5.67
CA ALA A 643 19.70 6.58 4.34
C ALA A 643 19.46 7.67 3.28
N LEU A 644 18.64 8.67 3.59
CA LEU A 644 18.42 9.84 2.72
C LEU A 644 19.71 10.66 2.54
N ASP A 645 20.49 10.86 3.60
CA ASP A 645 21.72 11.65 3.56
C ASP A 645 22.83 11.01 2.70
N LYS A 646 22.80 9.69 2.49
CA LYS A 646 23.71 8.98 1.58
C LYS A 646 23.38 9.20 0.11
N GLN A 647 22.15 9.61 -0.20
CA GLN A 647 21.70 9.82 -1.57
C GLN A 647 21.98 11.27 -1.99
N ARG A 648 22.78 11.44 -3.05
CA ARG A 648 23.01 12.76 -3.64
C ARG A 648 21.91 13.03 -4.66
N ARG A 649 20.98 13.93 -4.33
CA ARG A 649 19.90 14.35 -5.23
C ARG A 649 20.40 15.42 -6.20
N PRO A 650 20.34 15.22 -7.53
CA PRO A 650 20.86 16.18 -8.51
C PRO A 650 19.87 17.31 -8.86
N PHE A 651 18.61 17.19 -8.44
CA PHE A 651 17.52 18.15 -8.68
C PHE A 651 16.63 18.25 -7.43
N ARG A 652 15.91 19.38 -7.26
CA ARG A 652 15.00 19.75 -6.15
C ARG A 652 15.54 19.28 -4.80
N LEU A 653 16.33 20.10 -4.11
CA LEU A 653 17.00 19.63 -2.90
C LEU A 653 16.06 19.33 -1.73
N LEU A 654 14.82 19.84 -1.78
CA LEU A 654 13.83 19.72 -0.70
C LEU A 654 14.42 20.18 0.63
N ASP A 655 15.17 21.30 0.58
CA ASP A 655 15.98 21.78 1.70
C ASP A 655 15.10 22.02 2.93
N PHE A 656 13.90 22.58 2.75
CA PHE A 656 12.99 22.85 3.85
C PHE A 656 12.45 21.57 4.50
N GLU A 657 11.93 20.61 3.72
CA GLU A 657 11.38 19.37 4.26
C GLU A 657 12.47 18.52 4.90
N ARG A 658 13.66 18.49 4.31
CA ARG A 658 14.80 17.75 4.85
C ARG A 658 15.30 18.39 6.14
N SER A 659 15.33 19.72 6.24
CA SER A 659 15.65 20.43 7.47
C SER A 659 14.60 20.18 8.56
N LEU A 660 13.31 20.11 8.21
CA LEU A 660 12.25 19.69 9.13
C LEU A 660 12.48 18.25 9.63
N ALA A 661 12.79 17.31 8.75
CA ALA A 661 13.11 15.94 9.12
C ALA A 661 14.33 15.85 10.05
N ARG A 662 15.41 16.57 9.74
CA ARG A 662 16.60 16.68 10.60
C ARG A 662 16.26 17.22 11.98
N ALA A 663 15.44 18.27 12.03
CA ALA A 663 15.03 18.88 13.28
C ALA A 663 14.17 17.94 14.13
N TRP A 664 13.15 17.29 13.55
CA TRP A 664 12.32 16.32 14.27
C TRP A 664 13.13 15.12 14.76
N VAL A 665 14.01 14.55 13.93
CA VAL A 665 14.90 13.44 14.33
C VAL A 665 15.86 13.86 15.44
N GLY A 666 16.50 15.02 15.30
CA GLY A 666 17.41 15.56 16.33
C GLY A 666 16.69 15.83 17.65
N ALA A 667 15.49 16.40 17.59
CA ALA A 667 14.65 16.65 18.75
C ALA A 667 14.19 15.35 19.43
N ALA A 668 13.86 14.31 18.65
CA ALA A 668 13.49 12.99 19.16
C ALA A 668 14.66 12.31 19.90
N GLN A 669 15.89 12.49 19.41
CA GLN A 669 17.14 12.09 20.08
C GLN A 669 17.53 12.98 21.27
N GLY A 670 16.75 14.04 21.54
CA GLY A 670 16.96 14.96 22.65
C GLY A 670 17.86 16.17 22.35
N ALA A 671 18.41 16.31 21.14
CA ALA A 671 19.21 17.46 20.71
C ALA A 671 18.31 18.64 20.27
N VAL A 672 17.47 19.12 21.17
CA VAL A 672 16.43 20.13 20.88
C VAL A 672 17.01 21.48 20.45
N SER A 673 18.13 21.91 21.04
CA SER A 673 18.79 23.18 20.69
C SER A 673 19.40 23.14 19.29
N GLU A 674 19.99 22.00 18.91
CA GLU A 674 20.49 21.74 17.56
C GLU A 674 19.34 21.79 16.54
N ALA A 675 18.24 21.09 16.85
CA ALA A 675 17.03 21.07 16.02
C ALA A 675 16.46 22.48 15.80
N VAL A 676 16.38 23.31 16.85
CA VAL A 676 15.96 24.73 16.72
C VAL A 676 16.92 25.51 15.82
N THR A 677 18.22 25.31 15.94
CA THR A 677 19.22 26.01 15.11
C THR A 677 19.06 25.64 13.63
N VAL A 678 18.83 24.37 13.34
CA VAL A 678 18.54 23.88 11.97
C VAL A 678 17.30 24.57 11.40
N LEU A 679 16.21 24.65 12.17
CA LEU A 679 14.95 25.28 11.74
C LEU A 679 15.10 26.78 11.49
N LEU A 680 15.82 27.51 12.36
CA LEU A 680 16.02 28.95 12.18
C LEU A 680 16.89 29.25 10.94
N SER A 681 17.95 28.47 10.73
CA SER A 681 18.79 28.61 9.53
C SER A 681 18.03 28.26 8.25
N GLU A 682 17.11 27.30 8.29
CA GLU A 682 16.23 27.01 7.16
C GLU A 682 15.19 28.11 6.94
N ALA A 683 14.59 28.66 8.01
CA ALA A 683 13.65 29.77 7.90
C ALA A 683 14.28 31.00 7.19
N GLU A 684 15.54 31.33 7.50
CA GLU A 684 16.29 32.39 6.83
C GLU A 684 16.52 32.09 5.34
N ARG A 685 16.88 30.84 5.00
CA ARG A 685 17.06 30.41 3.60
C ARG A 685 15.74 30.44 2.81
N ALA A 686 14.67 29.91 3.40
CA ALA A 686 13.33 29.95 2.83
C ALA A 686 12.88 31.40 2.57
N SER A 687 13.10 32.30 3.53
CA SER A 687 12.83 33.74 3.34
C SER A 687 13.63 34.34 2.17
N ALA A 688 14.93 34.01 2.06
CA ALA A 688 15.78 34.52 0.98
C ALA A 688 15.35 34.02 -0.41
N ASN A 689 14.72 32.85 -0.46
CA ASN A 689 14.20 32.24 -1.69
C ASN A 689 12.73 32.59 -1.98
N GLY A 690 12.08 33.40 -1.14
CA GLY A 690 10.66 33.76 -1.28
C GLY A 690 9.69 32.64 -0.90
N GLN A 691 10.15 31.60 -0.19
CA GLN A 691 9.38 30.43 0.26
C GLN A 691 8.73 30.72 1.64
N PHE A 692 7.90 31.75 1.71
CA PHE A 692 7.39 32.28 2.98
C PHE A 692 6.47 31.31 3.74
N ALA A 693 5.75 30.41 3.07
CA ALA A 693 4.94 29.40 3.75
C ALA A 693 5.83 28.34 4.43
N ALA A 694 6.92 27.93 3.77
CA ALA A 694 7.93 27.05 4.38
C ALA A 694 8.61 27.72 5.59
N GLU A 695 8.88 29.03 5.51
CA GLU A 695 9.39 29.83 6.62
C GLU A 695 8.44 29.77 7.84
N VAL A 696 7.13 29.93 7.63
CA VAL A 696 6.12 29.83 8.71
C VAL A 696 6.18 28.47 9.41
N VAL A 697 6.27 27.36 8.64
CA VAL A 697 6.31 26.01 9.23
C VAL A 697 7.60 25.79 10.03
N CYS A 698 8.75 26.28 9.54
CA CYS A 698 10.01 26.19 10.27
C CYS A 698 9.96 26.95 11.60
N LEU A 699 9.45 28.19 11.58
CA LEU A 699 9.31 29.03 12.77
C LEU A 699 8.26 28.48 13.75
N GLN A 700 7.15 27.93 13.25
CA GLN A 700 6.15 27.25 14.09
C GLN A 700 6.78 26.06 14.80
N THR A 701 7.50 25.21 14.07
CA THR A 701 8.16 24.01 14.62
C THR A 701 9.23 24.40 15.66
N ALA A 702 9.98 25.47 15.40
CA ALA A 702 10.96 25.98 16.36
C ALA A 702 10.28 26.45 17.66
N ALA A 703 9.13 27.12 17.57
CA ALA A 703 8.32 27.48 18.74
C ALA A 703 7.77 26.24 19.48
N GLN A 704 7.38 25.18 18.76
CA GLN A 704 6.96 23.91 19.37
C GLN A 704 8.10 23.29 20.19
N PHE A 705 9.34 23.44 19.74
CA PHE A 705 10.55 23.04 20.47
C PHE A 705 10.96 24.02 21.58
N GLY A 706 10.16 25.05 21.85
CA GLY A 706 10.35 25.99 22.96
C GLY A 706 11.09 27.29 22.61
N ASN A 707 11.40 27.53 21.33
CA ASN A 707 12.03 28.77 20.89
C ASN A 707 11.08 29.97 21.10
N ARG A 708 11.59 31.07 21.69
CA ARG A 708 10.80 32.28 22.02
C ARG A 708 11.09 33.48 21.11
N SER A 709 12.00 33.37 20.15
CA SER A 709 12.42 34.47 19.26
C SER A 709 11.58 34.58 17.99
N CYS A 710 10.75 33.59 17.65
CA CYS A 710 10.01 33.55 16.38
C CYS A 710 8.86 34.56 16.26
N ALA A 711 8.34 35.09 17.37
CA ALA A 711 7.09 35.87 17.39
C ALA A 711 7.08 37.13 16.48
N PRO A 712 8.12 38.00 16.47
CA PRO A 712 8.11 39.19 15.62
C PRO A 712 8.01 38.85 14.13
N ARG A 713 8.82 37.89 13.67
CA ARG A 713 8.86 37.49 12.27
C ARG A 713 7.57 36.81 11.81
N LEU A 714 7.01 35.92 12.63
CA LEU A 714 5.69 35.33 12.35
C LEU A 714 4.59 36.40 12.30
N GLY A 715 4.72 37.49 13.07
CA GLY A 715 3.82 38.63 12.99
C GLY A 715 3.86 39.35 11.65
N GLU A 716 5.05 39.55 11.06
CA GLU A 716 5.22 40.14 9.72
C GLU A 716 4.63 39.24 8.63
N LEU A 717 4.88 37.93 8.71
CA LEU A 717 4.44 36.95 7.72
C LEU A 717 2.92 36.86 7.57
N LYS A 718 2.14 37.29 8.57
CA LYS A 718 0.67 37.39 8.46
C LYS A 718 0.19 38.28 7.32
N GLY A 719 1.01 39.26 6.89
CA GLY A 719 0.70 40.12 5.76
C GLY A 719 1.18 39.59 4.40
N ILE A 720 1.88 38.45 4.39
CA ILE A 720 2.54 37.88 3.20
C ILE A 720 1.96 36.52 2.84
N VAL A 721 1.70 35.67 3.84
CA VAL A 721 1.27 34.28 3.67
C VAL A 721 -0.24 34.15 3.85
N GLU A 722 -0.90 33.43 2.95
CA GLU A 722 -2.31 33.10 3.03
C GLU A 722 -2.58 31.90 3.95
N GLY A 723 -3.80 31.86 4.53
CA GLY A 723 -4.29 30.72 5.29
C GLY A 723 -4.24 30.87 6.82
N PRO A 724 -4.94 29.98 7.55
CA PRO A 724 -5.04 30.06 9.02
C PRO A 724 -3.71 29.83 9.75
N ARG A 725 -2.80 29.02 9.20
CA ARG A 725 -1.57 28.58 9.91
C ARG A 725 -0.73 29.75 10.41
N VAL A 726 -0.44 30.73 9.55
CA VAL A 726 0.42 31.86 9.92
C VAL A 726 -0.12 32.66 11.10
N SER A 727 -1.45 32.82 11.18
CA SER A 727 -2.10 33.54 12.28
C SER A 727 -2.03 32.77 13.60
N VAL A 728 -2.29 31.45 13.56
CA VAL A 728 -2.23 30.60 14.76
C VAL A 728 -0.78 30.44 15.23
N ALA A 729 0.18 30.24 14.32
CA ALA A 729 1.60 30.16 14.63
C ALA A 729 2.14 31.46 15.26
N ALA A 730 1.76 32.63 14.73
CA ALA A 730 2.14 33.92 15.33
C ALA A 730 1.56 34.10 16.74
N TRP A 731 0.32 33.68 16.97
CA TRP A 731 -0.29 33.71 18.30
C TRP A 731 0.42 32.75 19.26
N PHE A 732 0.70 31.53 18.82
CA PHE A 732 1.45 30.54 19.58
C PHE A 732 2.81 31.07 20.04
N ALA A 733 3.62 31.59 19.11
CA ALA A 733 4.94 32.13 19.41
C ALA A 733 4.87 33.35 20.35
N THR A 734 3.86 34.20 20.20
CA THR A 734 3.64 35.36 21.09
C THR A 734 3.29 34.91 22.50
N ALA A 735 2.32 34.00 22.65
CA ALA A 735 1.91 33.47 23.95
C ALA A 735 3.06 32.73 24.64
N LEU A 736 3.87 31.98 23.89
CA LEU A 736 5.06 31.29 24.41
C LEU A 736 6.13 32.28 24.90
N ARG A 737 6.40 33.34 24.12
CA ARG A 737 7.37 34.39 24.48
C ARG A 737 6.97 35.15 25.75
N GLU A 738 5.69 35.47 25.88
CA GLU A 738 5.12 36.21 27.02
C GLU A 738 4.85 35.31 28.24
N GLY A 739 4.95 33.98 28.05
CA GLY A 739 4.55 33.01 29.05
C GLY A 739 3.06 33.11 29.38
N ASP A 740 2.21 33.43 28.42
CA ASP A 740 0.76 33.48 28.57
C ASP A 740 0.17 32.07 28.49
N ALA A 741 0.00 31.43 29.65
CA ALA A 741 -0.56 30.09 29.73
C ALA A 741 -2.02 30.00 29.24
N ALA A 742 -2.82 31.04 29.43
CA ALA A 742 -4.20 31.05 28.97
C ALA A 742 -4.28 31.19 27.45
N GLY A 743 -3.44 32.06 26.88
CA GLY A 743 -3.20 32.15 25.45
C GLY A 743 -2.79 30.80 24.87
N LEU A 744 -1.77 30.12 25.43
CA LEU A 744 -1.32 28.80 24.97
C LEU A 744 -2.42 27.73 25.02
N THR A 745 -3.28 27.74 26.04
CA THR A 745 -4.45 26.86 26.09
C THR A 745 -5.42 27.13 24.95
N ALA A 746 -5.69 28.41 24.64
CA ALA A 746 -6.59 28.78 23.55
C ALA A 746 -5.98 28.46 22.17
N VAL A 747 -4.68 28.69 21.97
CA VAL A 747 -3.96 28.28 20.76
C VAL A 747 -4.05 26.77 20.54
N SER A 748 -3.94 25.95 21.60
CA SER A 748 -4.11 24.49 21.49
C SER A 748 -5.48 24.10 20.90
N ILE A 749 -6.54 24.85 21.22
CA ILE A 749 -7.89 24.62 20.66
C ILE A 749 -7.93 25.03 19.20
N GLU A 750 -7.32 26.16 18.82
CA GLU A 750 -7.29 26.59 17.43
C GLU A 750 -6.43 25.68 16.53
N PHE A 751 -5.31 25.15 17.03
CA PHE A 751 -4.54 24.13 16.29
C PHE A 751 -5.35 22.84 16.10
N GLU A 752 -6.08 22.39 17.13
CA GLU A 752 -6.98 21.23 17.02
C GLU A 752 -8.07 21.49 15.97
N ARG A 753 -8.70 22.67 16.00
CA ARG A 753 -9.72 23.08 15.01
C ARG A 753 -9.16 23.17 13.59
N MET A 754 -7.93 23.66 13.45
CA MET A 754 -7.21 23.72 12.17
C MET A 754 -6.86 22.32 11.64
N GLY A 755 -6.78 21.32 12.53
CA GLY A 755 -6.43 19.93 12.24
C GLY A 755 -4.96 19.58 12.45
N ASP A 756 -4.13 20.51 12.93
CA ASP A 756 -2.72 20.25 13.27
C ASP A 756 -2.62 19.76 14.72
N LEU A 757 -2.89 18.46 14.91
CA LEU A 757 -2.97 17.86 16.24
C LEU A 757 -1.62 17.87 16.97
N ILE A 758 -0.49 17.77 16.25
CA ILE A 758 0.84 17.79 16.88
C ILE A 758 1.12 19.18 17.48
N ALA A 759 0.81 20.26 16.74
CA ALA A 759 0.92 21.60 17.29
C ALA A 759 -0.07 21.85 18.45
N ALA A 760 -1.26 21.26 18.40
CA ALA A 760 -2.23 21.33 19.49
C ALA A 760 -1.72 20.66 20.78
N VAL A 761 -1.09 19.49 20.66
CA VAL A 761 -0.40 18.78 21.75
C VAL A 761 0.68 19.67 22.36
N ASP A 762 1.57 20.22 21.53
CA ASP A 762 2.69 21.03 22.00
C ASP A 762 2.22 22.33 22.67
N ALA A 763 1.20 23.00 22.13
CA ALA A 763 0.63 24.18 22.76
C ALA A 763 0.03 23.90 24.14
N ALA A 764 -0.70 22.78 24.29
CA ALA A 764 -1.22 22.34 25.60
C ALA A 764 -0.09 21.95 26.56
N ALA A 765 0.96 21.31 26.06
CA ALA A 765 2.12 20.94 26.85
C ALA A 765 2.85 22.18 27.38
N HIS A 766 3.12 23.17 26.52
CA HIS A 766 3.71 24.45 26.93
C HIS A 766 2.83 25.20 27.94
N ALA A 767 1.50 25.22 27.76
CA ALA A 767 0.58 25.79 28.74
C ALA A 767 0.72 25.11 30.12
N ALA A 768 0.81 23.77 30.14
CA ALA A 768 0.99 23.00 31.37
C ALA A 768 2.32 23.35 32.07
N LEU A 769 3.40 23.50 31.31
CA LEU A 769 4.72 23.89 31.85
C LEU A 769 4.68 25.28 32.46
N VAL A 770 4.05 26.26 31.79
CA VAL A 770 3.93 27.64 32.30
C VAL A 770 3.05 27.69 33.56
N TYR A 771 1.89 27.01 33.58
CA TYR A 771 1.06 26.94 34.79
C TYR A 771 1.80 26.28 35.96
N ARG A 772 2.60 25.24 35.69
CA ARG A 772 3.42 24.57 36.70
C ARG A 772 4.49 25.52 37.27
N GLN A 773 5.17 26.29 36.43
CA GLN A 773 6.14 27.31 36.87
C GLN A 773 5.49 28.39 37.75
N ARG A 774 4.22 28.73 37.48
CA ARG A 774 3.43 29.69 38.28
C ARG A 774 2.80 29.08 39.54
N GLY A 775 3.01 27.79 39.82
CA GLY A 775 2.43 27.10 40.99
C GLY A 775 0.94 26.74 40.87
N LEU A 776 0.32 26.93 39.70
CA LEU A 776 -1.09 26.67 39.44
C LEU A 776 -1.32 25.20 39.06
N ARG A 777 -1.26 24.31 40.06
CA ARG A 777 -1.26 22.84 39.85
C ARG A 777 -2.48 22.29 39.12
N GLY A 778 -3.69 22.78 39.44
CA GLY A 778 -4.93 22.30 38.81
C GLY A 778 -4.98 22.62 37.32
N SER A 779 -4.68 23.86 36.93
CA SER A 779 -4.63 24.27 35.52
C SER A 779 -3.50 23.56 34.77
N ALA A 780 -2.34 23.37 35.42
CA ALA A 780 -1.25 22.57 34.85
C ALA A 780 -1.66 21.12 34.59
N LEU A 781 -2.39 20.49 35.51
CA LEU A 781 -2.90 19.13 35.35
C LEU A 781 -3.93 19.04 34.21
N GLY A 782 -4.85 20.00 34.12
CA GLY A 782 -5.84 20.05 33.04
C GLY A 782 -5.20 20.18 31.65
N CYS A 783 -4.20 21.05 31.50
CA CYS A 783 -3.46 21.19 30.25
C CYS A 783 -2.63 19.94 29.91
N ALA A 784 -1.99 19.32 30.91
CA ALA A 784 -1.25 18.07 30.73
C ALA A 784 -2.17 16.91 30.31
N ALA A 785 -3.35 16.80 30.92
CA ALA A 785 -4.36 15.80 30.54
C ALA A 785 -4.82 16.00 29.09
N ARG A 786 -5.06 17.25 28.68
CA ARG A 786 -5.38 17.57 27.28
C ARG A 786 -4.25 17.20 26.32
N ALA A 787 -3.00 17.54 26.64
CA ALA A 787 -1.85 17.18 25.82
C ALA A 787 -1.73 15.66 25.64
N ASN A 788 -1.90 14.88 26.71
CA ASN A 788 -1.89 13.42 26.65
C ASN A 788 -3.06 12.85 25.85
N ALA A 789 -4.29 13.35 26.04
CA ALA A 789 -5.47 12.89 25.31
C ALA A 789 -5.32 13.13 23.80
N LEU A 790 -4.82 14.32 23.40
CA LEU A 790 -4.52 14.61 21.99
C LEU A 790 -3.39 13.72 21.47
N ALA A 791 -2.34 13.46 22.26
CA ALA A 791 -1.25 12.59 21.86
C ALA A 791 -1.71 11.13 21.63
N GLU A 792 -2.63 10.63 22.45
CA GLU A 792 -3.28 9.33 22.24
C GLU A 792 -4.13 9.32 20.96
N GLN A 793 -4.89 10.38 20.68
CA GLN A 793 -5.64 10.53 19.42
C GLN A 793 -4.72 10.55 18.19
N CYS A 794 -3.52 11.10 18.30
CA CYS A 794 -2.51 11.06 17.24
C CYS A 794 -1.92 9.66 16.99
N GLY A 795 -2.25 8.66 17.82
CA GLY A 795 -1.65 7.33 17.77
C GLY A 795 -0.33 7.22 18.55
N GLY A 796 -0.17 8.01 19.62
CA GLY A 796 1.01 7.97 20.50
C GLY A 796 2.08 9.00 20.13
N ALA A 797 1.69 10.28 19.95
CA ALA A 797 2.65 11.34 19.64
C ALA A 797 3.74 11.49 20.71
N TRP A 798 4.94 11.79 20.25
CA TRP A 798 6.15 11.90 21.06
C TRP A 798 6.93 13.15 20.66
N THR A 799 6.67 14.26 21.35
CA THR A 799 7.31 15.56 21.10
C THR A 799 8.16 16.01 22.29
N PRO A 800 9.13 16.93 22.11
CA PRO A 800 9.93 17.46 23.22
C PRO A 800 9.08 18.08 24.35
N ALA A 801 8.06 18.88 24.00
CA ALA A 801 7.21 19.54 24.98
C ALA A 801 6.36 18.53 25.77
N LEU A 802 5.79 17.53 25.10
CA LEU A 802 5.01 16.47 25.74
C LEU A 802 5.86 15.65 26.71
N ARG A 803 7.08 15.26 26.31
CA ARG A 803 8.03 14.54 27.18
C ARG A 803 8.33 15.31 28.46
N GLN A 804 8.51 16.63 28.36
CA GLN A 804 8.80 17.48 29.52
C GLN A 804 7.63 17.53 30.51
N VAL A 805 6.39 17.47 30.01
CA VAL A 805 5.19 17.41 30.86
C VAL A 805 5.03 16.05 31.54
N SER A 806 5.20 14.97 30.79
CA SER A 806 5.02 13.58 31.24
C SER A 806 6.12 13.11 32.19
N GLN A 807 7.31 13.70 32.12
CA GLN A 807 8.46 13.38 33.00
C GLN A 807 8.99 14.64 33.70
N PRO A 808 8.32 15.11 34.78
CA PRO A 808 8.74 16.26 35.57
C PRO A 808 10.01 15.98 36.39
N VAL A 809 11.17 15.94 35.74
CA VAL A 809 12.46 15.98 36.44
C VAL A 809 12.78 17.45 36.78
N PRO A 810 13.29 17.80 37.98
CA PRO A 810 13.66 19.18 38.34
C PRO A 810 14.95 19.65 37.63
N LEU A 811 14.98 19.54 36.31
CA LEU A 811 16.08 19.94 35.45
C LEU A 811 15.68 21.17 34.63
N SER A 812 16.62 22.10 34.46
CA SER A 812 16.54 23.11 33.42
C SER A 812 16.52 22.48 32.03
N ASP A 813 16.08 23.23 31.02
CA ASP A 813 16.02 22.74 29.63
C ASP A 813 17.39 22.22 29.15
N ARG A 814 18.47 22.93 29.47
CA ARG A 814 19.84 22.53 29.09
C ARG A 814 20.34 21.29 29.83
N GLU A 815 20.06 21.20 31.13
CA GLU A 815 20.41 19.99 31.91
C GLU A 815 19.65 18.77 31.38
N ARG A 816 18.37 18.94 31.04
CA ARG A 816 17.55 17.86 30.46
C ARG A 816 18.07 17.39 29.11
N GLU A 817 18.38 18.32 28.20
CA GLU A 817 18.97 18.01 26.90
C GLU A 817 20.26 17.20 27.04
N ILE A 818 21.16 17.60 27.96
CA ILE A 818 22.38 16.85 28.25
C ILE A 818 22.05 15.46 28.80
N VAL A 819 21.11 15.33 29.74
CA VAL A 819 20.71 14.02 30.30
C VAL A 819 20.09 13.11 29.24
N MET A 820 19.30 13.64 28.29
CA MET A 820 18.75 12.86 27.19
C MET A 820 19.85 12.32 26.28
N LEU A 821 20.82 13.13 25.89
CA LEU A 821 21.95 12.68 25.07
C LEU A 821 22.82 11.65 25.79
N ILE A 822 22.92 11.73 27.12
CA ILE A 822 23.53 10.68 27.94
C ILE A 822 22.73 9.37 27.82
N GLY A 823 21.40 9.44 27.86
CA GLY A 823 20.50 8.30 27.67
C GLY A 823 20.61 7.64 26.30
N GLU A 824 20.96 8.42 25.26
CA GLU A 824 21.30 7.91 23.92
C GLU A 824 22.73 7.34 23.83
N GLY A 825 23.49 7.35 24.94
CA GLY A 825 24.82 6.73 25.03
C GLY A 825 26.00 7.65 24.68
N LEU A 826 25.78 8.94 24.42
CA LEU A 826 26.87 9.86 24.05
C LEU A 826 27.75 10.17 25.27
N SER A 827 29.06 10.29 25.04
CA SER A 827 30.07 10.76 25.99
C SER A 827 30.02 12.29 26.19
N SER A 828 30.63 12.82 27.26
CA SER A 828 30.70 14.28 27.47
C SER A 828 31.39 15.01 26.32
N ARG A 829 32.33 14.35 25.62
CA ARG A 829 33.00 14.89 24.45
C ARG A 829 32.08 14.97 23.25
N GLU A 830 31.38 13.87 22.93
CA GLU A 830 30.42 13.84 21.82
C GLU A 830 29.26 14.82 22.05
N ILE A 831 28.78 14.96 23.30
CA ILE A 831 27.76 15.96 23.66
C ILE A 831 28.29 17.37 23.47
N ALA A 832 29.54 17.64 23.88
CA ALA A 832 30.16 18.95 23.72
C ALA A 832 30.33 19.31 22.24
N GLU A 833 30.79 18.37 21.41
CA GLU A 833 30.92 18.54 19.96
C GLU A 833 29.54 18.79 19.31
N ARG A 834 28.56 17.93 19.59
CA ARG A 834 27.20 18.01 19.02
C ARG A 834 26.47 19.30 19.38
N LEU A 835 26.58 19.73 20.64
CA LEU A 835 25.89 20.92 21.13
C LEU A 835 26.74 22.20 21.04
N THR A 836 27.91 22.16 20.38
CA THR A 836 28.86 23.28 20.26
C THR A 836 29.23 23.93 21.62
N LEU A 837 29.53 23.10 22.62
CA LEU A 837 29.96 23.50 23.96
C LEU A 837 31.39 23.04 24.28
N SER A 838 31.95 23.53 25.40
CA SER A 838 33.13 22.93 25.99
C SER A 838 32.77 21.66 26.80
N VAL A 839 33.67 20.67 26.83
CA VAL A 839 33.51 19.45 27.65
C VAL A 839 33.29 19.80 29.12
N ARG A 840 34.03 20.79 29.64
CA ARG A 840 33.89 21.30 31.01
C ARG A 840 32.49 21.85 31.30
N THR A 841 31.88 22.51 30.32
CA THR A 841 30.51 23.02 30.44
C THR A 841 29.52 21.87 30.57
N VAL A 842 29.66 20.83 29.74
CA VAL A 842 28.82 19.63 29.81
C VAL A 842 28.96 18.95 31.17
N GLU A 843 30.18 18.71 31.65
CA GLU A 843 30.44 18.12 32.97
C GLU A 843 29.82 18.95 34.11
N SER A 844 29.89 20.28 34.02
CA SER A 844 29.28 21.17 35.00
C SER A 844 27.75 21.03 35.05
N HIS A 845 27.11 20.87 33.89
CA HIS A 845 25.66 20.63 33.82
C HIS A 845 25.28 19.23 34.33
N VAL A 846 26.06 18.20 34.00
CA VAL A 846 25.86 16.85 34.54
C VAL A 846 25.93 16.86 36.06
N TYR A 847 26.95 17.50 36.63
CA TYR A 847 27.09 17.62 38.08
C TYR A 847 25.89 18.31 38.73
N ARG A 848 25.41 19.43 38.16
CA ARG A 848 24.22 20.13 38.66
C ARG A 848 22.96 19.29 38.52
N ALA A 849 22.79 18.58 37.42
CA ALA A 849 21.67 17.67 37.21
C ALA A 849 21.66 16.56 38.27
N MET A 850 22.80 15.89 38.49
CA MET A 850 22.97 14.88 39.54
C MET A 850 22.66 15.42 40.94
N SER A 851 23.11 16.64 41.24
CA SER A 851 22.82 17.29 42.52
C SER A 851 21.33 17.61 42.71
N LYS A 852 20.61 17.96 41.64
CA LYS A 852 19.17 18.26 41.70
C LYS A 852 18.31 17.00 41.77
N THR A 853 18.77 15.90 41.17
CA THR A 853 18.03 14.63 41.11
C THR A 853 18.42 13.65 42.22
N GLY A 854 19.52 13.91 42.93
CA GLY A 854 20.06 13.02 43.97
C GLY A 854 20.73 11.75 43.42
N THR A 855 21.02 11.70 42.11
CA THR A 855 21.67 10.53 41.49
C THR A 855 23.17 10.55 41.72
N THR A 856 23.76 9.38 41.92
CA THR A 856 25.18 9.21 42.25
C THR A 856 26.04 8.80 41.06
N SER A 857 25.42 8.35 39.97
CA SER A 857 26.11 8.01 38.73
C SER A 857 25.44 8.59 37.48
N ARG A 858 26.22 8.68 36.40
CA ARG A 858 25.73 9.07 35.06
C ARG A 858 24.67 8.08 34.55
N ALA A 859 24.80 6.79 34.86
CA ALA A 859 23.85 5.77 34.47
C ALA A 859 22.51 5.92 35.21
N GLU A 860 22.56 6.22 36.51
CA GLU A 860 21.35 6.57 37.30
C GLU A 860 20.69 7.85 36.80
N LEU A 861 21.48 8.86 36.43
CA LEU A 861 20.94 10.09 35.86
C LEU A 861 20.24 9.84 34.51
N ALA A 862 20.81 8.96 33.68
CA ALA A 862 20.23 8.57 32.40
C ALA A 862 18.92 7.78 32.54
N SER A 863 18.83 6.89 33.54
CA SER A 863 17.64 6.07 33.75
C SER A 863 16.42 6.86 34.25
N LEU A 864 16.62 8.09 34.75
CA LEU A 864 15.53 9.00 35.12
C LEU A 864 14.72 9.52 33.93
N ILE A 865 15.27 9.46 32.71
CA ILE A 865 14.59 9.84 31.48
C ILE A 865 14.58 8.62 30.57
N PRO A 866 13.54 7.76 30.63
CA PRO A 866 13.41 6.61 29.75
C PRO A 866 13.56 7.03 28.28
N SER A 867 14.52 6.44 27.57
CA SER A 867 14.49 6.38 26.11
C SER A 867 13.38 5.40 25.72
N HIS A 868 12.48 5.81 24.82
CA HIS A 868 11.43 4.94 24.30
C HIS A 868 12.06 3.91 23.35
N ARG A 869 12.82 2.95 23.90
CA ARG A 869 13.07 1.69 23.21
C ARG A 869 11.73 0.99 23.17
N ALA A 870 11.18 0.80 21.97
CA ALA A 870 9.93 0.09 21.75
C ALA A 870 9.88 -1.12 22.69
N ARG A 871 8.85 -1.20 23.53
CA ARG A 871 8.51 -2.45 24.20
C ARG A 871 8.21 -3.43 23.08
N THR A 872 9.15 -4.33 22.81
CA THR A 872 8.85 -5.57 22.10
C THR A 872 7.84 -6.32 22.94
N GLU A 873 6.58 -6.25 22.53
CA GLU A 873 5.57 -7.26 22.81
C GLU A 873 5.55 -8.28 21.67
#